data_AF-A0A897MXB4-F1
#
_entry.id   AF-A0A897MXB4-F1
#
_cell.length_a   1.000
_cell.length_b   1.000
_cell.length_c   1.000
_cell.angle_alpha   90.00
_cell.angle_beta   90.00
_cell.angle_gamma   90.00
#
_symmetry.space_group_name_H-M   'P 1'
#
loop_
_entity.id
_entity.type
_entity.pdbx_description
1 polymer ?
#
loop_
_entity_poly.entity_id
_entity_poly.type
_entity_poly.pdbx_seq_one_letter_code
_entity_poly.pdbx_strand_id
1 'polypeptide(L)'
;MASFRVKTVGDDGYGRLGELDVTHGPVETPVLFPVVNMIGGTTEKSGGVWRRMREKLIDKDHLQGIMFQAMSFTDYGVSPNNLNDFWREETFHERFDDLNAPVFIDSGGFKLMNSDTFGEAPEKGGVPNEWGLYTDPKSILGLQLDFGADIVATLDYPIPPNLKESEKIERMNRSIDSAVECLRIIDNPDLLEENFEINSRAAERLRERKAAGDEPSVYIALHGHDYETINWYVGNFLDRVDEVDIDSSFEGFAIGSLVPLRDSIDVLVDIVQGAKDAIPEARADEIGLHVFGVGGKQVGLLSLLGVDSFDCSTHMQTARYKKYLHPETWANHTLDDLQNHLKPDGSYPCDLTNCLLCGSDGVDYETLVEELNTDLTYDERQERKANGEFIKSDYYALLARHNFEVYNEELGRVRDAIREGRLLNYVIGFAREHNDIKRGLKEAQLRDKELRKDVQSREAYDLLPGSTLTSDQSKLSQWGAGVDEATETRRISLKHSPTDFDILSRSYDPPANKEVLLLIPCSQQKPYSKSRTHSVLFDKLGHQADRIHKVTVSGMYGPVPEEYEREQPVLEYDYVLAKEDTQQIELVTDRVEQYLEKYGDQFDEIIGYVTSKTYRQVISDAFDTYGRGVVLPRDPEALQLTEFFRNNNIQELLGMLNGQMESEMDEV
;
A
#
# COMPACT_ATOMS: atom_id res chain seq x y z
N MET A 1 25.16 -3.40 -6.60
CA MET A 1 24.03 -2.46 -6.52
C MET A 1 22.84 -3.23 -5.99
N ALA A 2 22.09 -2.63 -5.09
CA ALA A 2 20.87 -3.25 -4.61
C ALA A 2 19.86 -3.43 -5.76
N SER A 3 19.08 -4.50 -5.72
CA SER A 3 18.10 -4.77 -6.79
C SER A 3 16.98 -5.67 -6.29
N PHE A 4 15.76 -5.44 -6.77
CA PHE A 4 14.68 -6.40 -6.66
C PHE A 4 14.49 -7.12 -8.00
N ARG A 5 14.27 -8.43 -7.94
CA ARG A 5 13.91 -9.21 -9.13
C ARG A 5 12.93 -10.32 -8.80
N VAL A 6 11.94 -10.49 -9.65
CA VAL A 6 11.10 -11.70 -9.65
C VAL A 6 11.91 -12.85 -10.26
N LYS A 7 12.08 -13.93 -9.48
CA LYS A 7 12.78 -15.15 -9.92
C LYS A 7 11.82 -16.14 -10.57
N THR A 8 10.63 -16.28 -10.02
CA THR A 8 9.66 -17.30 -10.43
C THR A 8 8.25 -16.84 -10.09
N VAL A 9 7.31 -17.09 -11.01
CA VAL A 9 5.87 -16.96 -10.77
C VAL A 9 5.31 -18.35 -10.56
N GLY A 10 4.32 -18.50 -9.67
CA GLY A 10 3.69 -19.79 -9.43
C GLY A 10 3.09 -20.38 -10.71
N ASP A 11 3.17 -21.71 -10.89
CA ASP A 11 2.65 -22.39 -12.09
C ASP A 11 1.13 -22.25 -12.26
N ASP A 12 0.39 -21.94 -11.18
CA ASP A 12 -1.03 -21.60 -11.24
C ASP A 12 -1.31 -20.14 -11.65
N GLY A 13 -0.27 -19.37 -11.97
CA GLY A 13 -0.35 -17.97 -12.38
C GLY A 13 -0.44 -16.97 -11.23
N TYR A 14 -0.34 -17.43 -9.98
CA TYR A 14 -0.56 -16.60 -8.79
C TYR A 14 0.64 -16.54 -7.86
N GLY A 15 0.87 -15.33 -7.33
CA GLY A 15 2.02 -15.04 -6.48
C GLY A 15 3.35 -15.12 -7.20
N ARG A 16 4.36 -14.52 -6.60
CA ARG A 16 5.71 -14.47 -7.14
C ARG A 16 6.75 -14.64 -6.05
N LEU A 17 7.83 -15.34 -6.40
CA LEU A 17 9.03 -15.47 -5.60
C LEU A 17 10.05 -14.52 -6.17
N GLY A 18 10.45 -13.55 -5.36
CA GLY A 18 11.48 -12.59 -5.72
C GLY A 18 12.69 -12.70 -4.81
N GLU A 19 13.68 -11.90 -5.14
CA GLU A 19 14.86 -11.67 -4.32
C GLU A 19 15.17 -10.18 -4.32
N LEU A 20 15.31 -9.62 -3.12
CA LEU A 20 15.85 -8.29 -2.90
C LEU A 20 17.31 -8.45 -2.48
N ASP A 21 18.23 -8.09 -3.37
CA ASP A 21 19.67 -8.14 -3.16
C ASP A 21 20.11 -6.88 -2.43
N VAL A 22 20.59 -7.01 -1.19
CA VAL A 22 21.00 -5.89 -0.32
C VAL A 22 22.31 -6.22 0.40
N THR A 23 22.97 -5.19 0.93
CA THR A 23 24.34 -5.25 1.46
C THR A 23 24.55 -6.37 2.50
N HIS A 24 23.62 -6.54 3.45
CA HIS A 24 23.72 -7.57 4.49
C HIS A 24 23.01 -8.89 4.16
N GLY A 25 22.81 -9.19 2.87
CA GLY A 25 22.36 -10.49 2.38
C GLY A 25 21.03 -10.45 1.65
N PRO A 26 20.80 -11.37 0.69
CA PRO A 26 19.58 -11.38 -0.09
C PRO A 26 18.36 -11.72 0.76
N VAL A 27 17.23 -11.08 0.46
CA VAL A 27 15.93 -11.31 1.08
C VAL A 27 15.01 -12.04 0.09
N GLU A 28 14.57 -13.24 0.42
CA GLU A 28 13.62 -14.01 -0.38
C GLU A 28 12.18 -13.56 -0.13
N THR A 29 11.42 -13.25 -1.19
CA THR A 29 10.02 -12.79 -1.08
C THR A 29 9.01 -13.88 -1.48
N PRO A 30 7.77 -13.88 -0.92
CA PRO A 30 7.27 -12.95 0.09
C PRO A 30 7.89 -13.10 1.49
N VAL A 31 8.13 -11.97 2.17
CA VAL A 31 8.80 -11.89 3.48
C VAL A 31 8.04 -11.01 4.50
N LEU A 32 8.18 -11.32 5.78
CA LEU A 32 7.67 -10.52 6.89
C LEU A 32 8.84 -9.99 7.70
N PHE A 33 8.99 -8.67 7.70
CA PHE A 33 9.92 -7.98 8.57
C PHE A 33 9.28 -7.77 9.95
N PRO A 34 9.77 -8.41 11.03
CA PRO A 34 9.31 -8.03 12.36
C PRO A 34 9.72 -6.59 12.64
N VAL A 35 8.77 -5.78 13.12
CA VAL A 35 9.11 -4.45 13.62
C VAL A 35 9.82 -4.59 14.96
N VAL A 36 11.09 -4.20 15.01
CA VAL A 36 11.95 -4.27 16.18
C VAL A 36 12.42 -2.88 16.56
N ASN A 37 12.32 -2.54 17.84
CA ASN A 37 12.91 -1.30 18.32
C ASN A 37 14.37 -1.51 18.75
N MET A 38 15.30 -1.06 17.92
CA MET A 38 16.74 -1.13 18.18
C MET A 38 17.18 -0.12 19.25
N ILE A 39 16.51 1.03 19.32
CA ILE A 39 16.79 2.12 20.25
C ILE A 39 15.76 2.12 21.39
N GLY A 40 16.04 1.31 22.41
CA GLY A 40 15.18 1.18 23.59
C GLY A 40 15.48 2.15 24.75
N GLY A 41 16.41 3.09 24.56
CA GLY A 41 16.76 4.12 25.52
C GLY A 41 18.17 4.67 25.30
N THR A 42 18.84 5.12 26.35
CA THR A 42 20.12 5.84 26.23
C THR A 42 21.36 4.98 25.98
N THR A 43 21.24 3.65 26.08
CA THR A 43 22.34 2.69 25.91
C THR A 43 21.84 1.42 25.23
N GLU A 44 22.73 0.60 24.68
CA GLU A 44 22.42 -0.73 24.12
C GLU A 44 21.72 -1.69 25.09
N LYS A 45 21.94 -1.48 26.40
CA LYS A 45 21.36 -2.28 27.49
C LYS A 45 19.96 -1.83 27.90
N SER A 46 19.50 -0.68 27.40
CA SER A 46 18.15 -0.14 27.62
C SER A 46 17.11 -0.87 26.74
N GLY A 47 15.82 -0.67 27.00
CA GLY A 47 14.73 -1.18 26.12
C GLY A 47 13.82 -2.25 26.70
N GLY A 48 14.11 -2.79 27.90
CA GLY A 48 13.22 -3.74 28.57
C GLY A 48 12.85 -4.93 27.67
N VAL A 49 11.56 -5.07 27.35
CA VAL A 49 11.05 -6.15 26.48
C VAL A 49 11.65 -6.08 25.07
N TRP A 50 11.86 -4.89 24.49
CA TRP A 50 12.42 -4.77 23.15
C TRP A 50 13.84 -5.29 23.05
N ARG A 51 14.66 -5.00 24.06
CA ARG A 51 16.01 -5.56 24.16
C ARG A 51 15.97 -7.07 24.26
N ARG A 52 15.12 -7.62 25.14
CA ARG A 52 14.99 -9.08 25.31
C ARG A 52 14.49 -9.74 24.04
N MET A 53 13.54 -9.11 23.35
CA MET A 53 13.05 -9.57 22.05
C MET A 53 14.19 -9.59 21.04
N ARG A 54 14.96 -8.50 20.91
CA ARG A 54 16.14 -8.42 20.03
C ARG A 54 17.10 -9.60 20.27
N GLU A 55 17.48 -9.82 21.53
CA GLU A 55 18.37 -10.93 21.97
C GLU A 55 17.81 -12.33 21.64
N LYS A 56 16.49 -12.47 21.45
CA LYS A 56 15.82 -13.73 21.10
C LYS A 56 15.41 -13.82 19.63
N LEU A 57 15.49 -12.71 18.90
CA LEU A 57 14.91 -12.58 17.56
C LEU A 57 16.01 -12.61 16.48
N ILE A 58 17.13 -11.94 16.72
CA ILE A 58 18.13 -11.57 15.71
C ILE A 58 19.22 -12.64 15.48
N ASP A 59 19.15 -13.79 16.16
CA ASP A 59 20.11 -14.87 15.95
C ASP A 59 20.09 -15.37 14.48
N LYS A 60 21.30 -15.61 13.91
CA LYS A 60 21.61 -15.46 12.47
C LYS A 60 20.87 -16.41 11.52
N ASP A 61 20.33 -17.52 12.01
CA ASP A 61 19.91 -18.61 11.13
C ASP A 61 18.42 -18.58 10.73
N HIS A 62 17.65 -17.58 11.18
CA HIS A 62 16.18 -17.65 11.09
C HIS A 62 15.45 -16.44 10.47
N LEU A 63 16.09 -15.26 10.39
CA LEU A 63 15.44 -14.05 9.87
C LEU A 63 15.97 -13.64 8.50
N GLN A 64 15.04 -13.24 7.64
CA GLN A 64 15.33 -12.64 6.33
C GLN A 64 15.59 -11.12 6.44
N GLY A 65 15.29 -10.51 7.58
CA GLY A 65 15.51 -9.07 7.84
C GLY A 65 14.68 -8.59 9.03
N ILE A 66 14.84 -7.33 9.40
CA ILE A 66 14.01 -6.64 10.40
C ILE A 66 13.52 -5.29 9.87
N MET A 67 12.45 -4.77 10.45
CA MET A 67 12.04 -3.38 10.23
C MET A 67 12.26 -2.54 11.48
N PHE A 68 12.83 -1.35 11.33
CA PHE A 68 12.98 -0.34 12.36
C PHE A 68 12.29 0.95 11.94
N GLN A 69 11.63 1.65 12.87
CA GLN A 69 11.04 2.96 12.58
C GLN A 69 12.02 4.06 13.01
N ALA A 70 12.51 4.88 12.07
CA ALA A 70 13.59 5.85 12.29
C ALA A 70 13.36 6.76 13.51
N MET A 71 12.12 7.19 13.72
CA MET A 71 11.73 8.13 14.78
C MET A 71 11.27 7.45 16.08
N SER A 72 11.42 6.13 16.23
CA SER A 72 10.96 5.41 17.43
C SER A 72 11.67 5.88 18.71
N PHE A 73 12.93 6.36 18.63
CA PHE A 73 13.76 6.78 19.77
C PHE A 73 13.10 7.85 20.65
N THR A 74 12.20 8.66 20.06
CA THR A 74 11.44 9.71 20.75
C THR A 74 10.59 9.18 21.91
N ASP A 75 10.22 7.90 21.90
CA ASP A 75 9.42 7.28 22.96
C ASP A 75 10.27 6.74 24.13
N TYR A 76 11.60 6.75 24.02
CA TYR A 76 12.51 6.02 24.92
C TYR A 76 13.47 6.91 25.72
N GLY A 77 13.17 8.21 25.82
CA GLY A 77 13.95 9.14 26.63
C GLY A 77 15.36 9.39 26.10
N VAL A 78 15.56 9.19 24.79
CA VAL A 78 16.77 9.62 24.09
C VAL A 78 16.76 11.14 23.98
N SER A 79 17.88 11.79 24.32
CA SER A 79 18.06 13.23 24.14
C SER A 79 18.75 13.53 22.79
N PRO A 80 18.70 14.78 22.29
CA PRO A 80 19.42 15.16 21.08
C PRO A 80 20.91 14.77 21.07
N ASN A 81 21.63 15.10 22.15
CA ASN A 81 23.04 14.74 22.28
C ASN A 81 23.24 13.22 22.33
N ASN A 82 22.36 12.48 23.01
CA ASN A 82 22.46 11.02 23.02
C ASN A 82 22.15 10.40 21.65
N LEU A 83 21.28 11.00 20.85
CA LEU A 83 21.05 10.57 19.48
C LEU A 83 22.30 10.82 18.62
N ASN A 84 22.81 12.04 18.60
CA ASN A 84 23.86 12.48 17.68
C ASN A 84 25.26 11.98 18.06
N ASP A 85 25.58 11.98 19.36
CA ASP A 85 26.92 11.67 19.89
C ASP A 85 27.03 10.22 20.38
N PHE A 86 25.98 9.41 20.25
CA PHE A 86 26.03 7.99 20.58
C PHE A 86 25.35 7.15 19.51
N TRP A 87 24.02 7.24 19.36
CA TRP A 87 23.29 6.33 18.47
C TRP A 87 23.63 6.47 16.99
N ARG A 88 23.90 7.69 16.50
CA ARG A 88 24.27 7.95 15.10
C ARG A 88 25.75 7.71 14.79
N GLU A 89 26.61 7.47 15.80
CA GLU A 89 28.06 7.27 15.58
C GLU A 89 28.40 5.93 14.93
N GLU A 90 27.58 4.92 15.18
CA GLU A 90 27.74 3.55 14.69
C GLU A 90 26.40 3.08 14.13
N THR A 91 26.45 2.42 12.98
CA THR A 91 25.30 1.69 12.42
C THR A 91 24.84 0.57 13.36
N PHE A 92 23.63 0.05 13.15
CA PHE A 92 23.18 -1.09 13.95
C PHE A 92 24.03 -2.35 13.73
N HIS A 93 24.57 -2.57 12.53
CA HIS A 93 25.46 -3.70 12.25
C HIS A 93 26.83 -3.57 12.94
N GLU A 94 27.37 -2.36 13.07
CA GLU A 94 28.59 -2.12 13.83
C GLU A 94 28.38 -2.28 15.34
N ARG A 95 27.19 -1.90 15.82
CA ARG A 95 26.86 -1.88 17.26
C ARG A 95 26.42 -3.22 17.81
N PHE A 96 25.72 -4.03 17.01
CA PHE A 96 25.14 -5.29 17.44
C PHE A 96 25.79 -6.44 16.67
N ASP A 97 26.82 -7.07 17.26
CA ASP A 97 27.59 -8.18 16.65
C ASP A 97 26.70 -9.37 16.18
N ASP A 98 25.55 -9.54 16.82
CA ASP A 98 24.56 -10.57 16.52
C ASP A 98 23.64 -10.20 15.33
N LEU A 99 23.57 -8.93 14.93
CA LEU A 99 22.75 -8.45 13.82
C LEU A 99 23.39 -8.72 12.46
N ASN A 100 22.90 -9.77 11.80
CA ASN A 100 23.37 -10.17 10.47
C ASN A 100 22.28 -10.14 9.41
N ALA A 101 21.03 -9.94 9.84
CA ALA A 101 19.90 -9.82 8.94
C ALA A 101 19.78 -8.38 8.43
N PRO A 102 19.34 -8.17 7.17
CA PRO A 102 19.12 -6.84 6.62
C PRO A 102 18.19 -5.96 7.46
N VAL A 103 18.48 -4.66 7.49
CA VAL A 103 17.70 -3.65 8.22
C VAL A 103 16.92 -2.76 7.25
N PHE A 104 15.60 -2.90 7.27
CA PHE A 104 14.67 -1.98 6.60
C PHE A 104 14.28 -0.87 7.58
N ILE A 105 14.59 0.39 7.26
CA ILE A 105 14.20 1.53 8.09
C ILE A 105 13.04 2.31 7.49
N ASP A 106 11.89 2.27 8.17
CA ASP A 106 10.73 3.13 7.90
C ASP A 106 11.03 4.58 8.30
N SER A 107 10.54 5.53 7.51
CA SER A 107 10.74 6.98 7.65
C SER A 107 10.20 7.50 9.00
N GLY A 108 9.12 6.88 9.50
CA GLY A 108 8.39 7.35 10.68
C GLY A 108 7.62 8.66 10.43
N GLY A 109 7.22 8.96 9.18
CA GLY A 109 6.52 10.18 8.75
C GLY A 109 5.37 10.63 9.65
N PHE A 110 4.60 9.68 10.21
CA PHE A 110 3.51 9.99 11.14
C PHE A 110 3.94 10.73 12.41
N LYS A 111 5.14 10.45 12.94
CA LYS A 111 5.64 11.10 14.15
C LYS A 111 6.18 12.50 13.87
N LEU A 112 6.83 12.70 12.72
CA LEU A 112 7.33 14.01 12.30
C LEU A 112 6.18 15.00 12.13
N MET A 113 5.13 14.57 11.42
CA MET A 113 4.00 15.42 11.05
C MET A 113 3.12 15.85 12.23
N ASN A 114 3.11 15.10 13.32
CA ASN A 114 2.31 15.41 14.51
C ASN A 114 3.15 16.04 15.63
N SER A 115 4.39 16.42 15.35
CA SER A 115 5.31 16.98 16.34
C SER A 115 5.43 18.49 16.19
N ASP A 116 5.20 19.22 17.29
CA ASP A 116 5.54 20.65 17.38
C ASP A 116 7.07 20.90 17.37
N THR A 117 7.87 19.83 17.48
CA THR A 117 9.34 19.91 17.59
C THR A 117 10.03 19.83 16.23
N PHE A 118 9.53 19.01 15.30
CA PHE A 118 10.22 18.68 14.05
C PHE A 118 9.58 19.37 12.85
N GLY A 119 9.49 20.70 12.90
CA GLY A 119 8.87 21.52 11.84
C GLY A 119 9.67 21.56 10.53
N GLU A 120 9.40 22.57 9.70
CA GLU A 120 10.18 22.79 8.47
C GLU A 120 11.64 23.17 8.77
N ALA A 121 12.53 22.89 7.83
CA ALA A 121 13.93 23.28 7.92
C ALA A 121 14.08 24.83 7.90
N PRO A 122 15.10 25.41 8.56
CA PRO A 122 15.28 26.87 8.61
C PRO A 122 15.41 27.53 7.24
N GLU A 123 16.00 26.82 6.28
CA GLU A 123 16.12 27.23 4.87
C GLU A 123 14.77 27.38 4.14
N LYS A 124 13.74 26.67 4.62
CA LYS A 124 12.35 26.77 4.14
C LYS A 124 11.49 27.70 5.00
N GLY A 125 12.08 28.36 5.99
CA GLY A 125 11.40 29.32 6.88
C GLY A 125 10.95 28.75 8.22
N GLY A 126 11.33 27.51 8.56
CA GLY A 126 11.05 26.91 9.86
C GLY A 126 11.99 27.37 10.99
N VAL A 127 11.80 26.80 12.18
CA VAL A 127 12.53 27.19 13.40
C VAL A 127 13.60 26.13 13.72
N PRO A 128 14.88 26.52 13.90
CA PRO A 128 15.91 25.60 14.36
C PRO A 128 15.53 24.92 15.68
N ASN A 129 15.80 23.62 15.78
CA ASN A 129 15.59 22.84 17.00
C ASN A 129 16.89 22.15 17.45
N GLU A 130 16.92 21.72 18.70
CA GLU A 130 18.09 21.07 19.31
C GLU A 130 18.43 19.69 18.71
N TRP A 131 17.49 19.07 18.00
CA TRP A 131 17.69 17.77 17.38
C TRP A 131 18.44 17.88 16.04
N GLY A 132 18.36 19.03 15.38
CA GLY A 132 18.85 19.19 14.02
C GLY A 132 18.10 18.30 13.02
N LEU A 133 16.84 17.98 13.31
CA LEU A 133 15.96 17.15 12.48
C LEU A 133 14.71 17.94 12.12
N TYR A 134 14.31 17.87 10.86
CA TYR A 134 13.15 18.60 10.33
C TYR A 134 12.31 17.67 9.44
N THR A 135 11.11 18.11 9.09
CA THR A 135 10.21 17.38 8.20
C THR A 135 10.66 17.55 6.73
N ASP A 136 11.79 16.93 6.40
CA ASP A 136 12.39 16.95 5.08
C ASP A 136 13.14 15.64 4.76
N PRO A 137 13.39 15.33 3.46
CA PRO A 137 14.05 14.10 3.06
C PRO A 137 15.48 13.92 3.60
N LYS A 138 16.27 15.00 3.72
CA LYS A 138 17.67 14.94 4.19
C LYS A 138 17.74 14.52 5.64
N SER A 139 16.85 15.03 6.49
CA SER A 139 16.78 14.67 7.90
C SER A 139 16.55 13.17 8.10
N ILE A 140 15.62 12.59 7.33
CA ILE A 140 15.23 11.19 7.49
C ILE A 140 16.20 10.23 6.81
N LEU A 141 16.63 10.54 5.58
CA LEU A 141 17.65 9.76 4.91
C LEU A 141 18.97 9.77 5.70
N GLY A 142 19.34 10.92 6.27
CA GLY A 142 20.50 11.05 7.14
C GLY A 142 20.43 10.11 8.35
N LEU A 143 19.29 10.05 9.05
CA LEU A 143 19.07 9.10 10.14
C LEU A 143 19.14 7.66 9.68
N GLN A 144 18.49 7.33 8.57
CA GLN A 144 18.46 5.96 8.03
C GLN A 144 19.87 5.46 7.69
N LEU A 145 20.68 6.31 7.06
CA LEU A 145 22.07 6.03 6.72
C LEU A 145 22.97 5.96 7.96
N ASP A 146 22.76 6.84 8.94
CA ASP A 146 23.51 6.80 10.21
C ASP A 146 23.22 5.53 11.02
N PHE A 147 22.01 4.99 10.91
CA PHE A 147 21.66 3.70 11.49
C PHE A 147 22.08 2.49 10.63
N GLY A 148 22.53 2.73 9.39
CA GLY A 148 23.02 1.69 8.48
C GLY A 148 21.92 0.90 7.79
N ALA A 149 20.84 1.57 7.36
CA ALA A 149 19.77 0.94 6.60
C ALA A 149 20.29 0.20 5.35
N ASP A 150 19.86 -1.05 5.17
CA ASP A 150 19.98 -1.77 3.90
C ASP A 150 18.88 -1.36 2.93
N ILE A 151 17.70 -1.08 3.47
CA ILE A 151 16.52 -0.65 2.74
C ILE A 151 15.99 0.61 3.42
N VAL A 152 15.78 1.68 2.66
CA VAL A 152 15.21 2.93 3.14
C VAL A 152 13.79 3.11 2.60
N ALA A 153 12.86 3.51 3.47
CA ALA A 153 11.56 4.04 3.02
C ALA A 153 11.66 5.56 2.89
N THR A 154 11.23 6.12 1.76
CA THR A 154 11.24 7.58 1.56
C THR A 154 10.33 8.30 2.57
N LEU A 155 10.61 9.56 2.87
CA LEU A 155 9.71 10.38 3.68
C LEU A 155 8.36 10.55 2.97
N ASP A 156 7.29 10.19 3.68
CA ASP A 156 5.90 10.30 3.26
C ASP A 156 5.11 11.27 4.15
N TYR A 157 4.00 11.77 3.60
CA TYR A 157 3.04 12.61 4.31
C TYR A 157 1.72 11.86 4.49
N PRO A 158 1.52 11.21 5.66
CA PRO A 158 0.34 10.40 5.92
C PRO A 158 -0.96 11.12 5.63
N ILE A 159 -1.87 10.40 4.98
CA ILE A 159 -3.19 10.89 4.62
C ILE A 159 -4.17 10.26 5.62
N PRO A 160 -4.66 11.00 6.63
CA PRO A 160 -5.67 10.50 7.54
C PRO A 160 -7.04 10.38 6.85
N PRO A 161 -7.96 9.57 7.41
CA PRO A 161 -9.34 9.50 6.94
C PRO A 161 -10.02 10.88 7.02
N ASN A 162 -10.89 11.19 6.06
CA ASN A 162 -11.70 12.43 6.00
C ASN A 162 -10.93 13.73 5.75
N LEU A 163 -9.69 13.66 5.27
CA LEU A 163 -8.98 14.85 4.80
C LEU A 163 -9.71 15.48 3.60
N LYS A 164 -9.63 16.81 3.43
CA LYS A 164 -10.15 17.46 2.22
C LYS A 164 -9.38 16.97 1.00
N GLU A 165 -10.08 16.73 -0.11
CA GLU A 165 -9.43 16.24 -1.34
C GLU A 165 -8.24 17.12 -1.74
N SER A 166 -8.38 18.45 -1.78
CA SER A 166 -7.26 19.34 -2.13
C SER A 166 -6.01 19.15 -1.25
N GLU A 167 -6.18 18.92 0.05
CA GLU A 167 -5.08 18.68 0.99
C GLU A 167 -4.49 17.27 0.80
N LYS A 168 -5.33 16.30 0.39
CA LYS A 168 -4.90 14.93 0.08
C LYS A 168 -3.97 14.95 -1.13
N ILE A 169 -4.34 15.69 -2.18
CA ILE A 169 -3.49 15.90 -3.36
C ILE A 169 -2.16 16.55 -2.97
N GLU A 170 -2.21 17.61 -2.16
CA GLU A 170 -1.02 18.33 -1.71
C GLU A 170 -0.04 17.40 -0.97
N ARG A 171 -0.52 16.61 -0.01
CA ARG A 171 0.32 15.64 0.73
C ARG A 171 0.91 14.57 -0.17
N MET A 172 0.14 14.06 -1.14
CA MET A 172 0.64 13.10 -2.11
C MET A 172 1.75 13.71 -2.95
N ASN A 173 1.55 14.92 -3.51
CA ASN A 173 2.58 15.61 -4.29
C ASN A 173 3.85 15.86 -3.48
N ARG A 174 3.72 16.31 -2.22
CA ARG A 174 4.88 16.53 -1.33
C ARG A 174 5.66 15.24 -1.05
N SER A 175 4.96 14.11 -0.98
CA SER A 175 5.60 12.81 -0.79
C SER A 175 6.29 12.34 -2.07
N ILE A 176 5.71 12.56 -3.25
CA ILE A 176 6.38 12.36 -4.56
C ILE A 176 7.66 13.18 -4.61
N ASP A 177 7.58 14.48 -4.31
CA ASP A 177 8.74 15.37 -4.30
C ASP A 177 9.81 14.91 -3.30
N SER A 178 9.39 14.40 -2.15
CA SER A 178 10.30 13.87 -1.12
C SER A 178 11.01 12.59 -1.57
N ALA A 179 10.30 11.72 -2.28
CA ALA A 179 10.86 10.51 -2.85
C ALA A 179 11.84 10.80 -4.00
N VAL A 180 11.49 11.73 -4.89
CA VAL A 180 12.36 12.21 -5.98
C VAL A 180 13.63 12.85 -5.41
N GLU A 181 13.51 13.69 -4.38
CA GLU A 181 14.68 14.29 -3.73
C GLU A 181 15.56 13.24 -3.03
N CYS A 182 14.95 12.21 -2.43
CA CYS A 182 15.69 11.08 -1.87
C CYS A 182 16.56 10.40 -2.93
N LEU A 183 15.99 10.07 -4.09
CA LEU A 183 16.72 9.47 -5.22
C LEU A 183 17.85 10.38 -5.73
N ARG A 184 17.61 11.70 -5.85
CA ARG A 184 18.65 12.67 -6.21
C ARG A 184 19.81 12.70 -5.22
N ILE A 185 19.53 12.52 -3.92
CA ILE A 185 20.58 12.44 -2.90
C ILE A 185 21.36 11.11 -3.00
N ILE A 186 20.69 9.99 -3.31
CA ILE A 186 21.38 8.72 -3.60
C ILE A 186 22.32 8.86 -4.81
N ASP A 187 21.89 9.60 -5.84
CA ASP A 187 22.73 9.93 -7.01
C ASP A 187 23.90 10.85 -6.68
N ASN A 188 23.63 11.91 -5.93
CA ASN A 188 24.62 12.89 -5.52
C ASN A 188 24.65 13.05 -3.99
N PRO A 189 25.48 12.25 -3.29
CA PRO A 189 25.55 12.27 -1.83
C PRO A 189 25.91 13.62 -1.21
N ASP A 190 26.55 14.53 -1.96
CA ASP A 190 26.91 15.87 -1.48
C ASP A 190 25.66 16.71 -1.13
N LEU A 191 24.52 16.42 -1.77
CA LEU A 191 23.24 17.08 -1.46
C LEU A 191 22.76 16.80 -0.04
N LEU A 192 23.17 15.67 0.56
CA LEU A 192 22.74 15.26 1.90
C LEU A 192 23.26 16.18 3.00
N GLU A 193 24.49 16.71 2.83
CA GLU A 193 25.15 17.59 3.80
C GLU A 193 25.13 19.07 3.42
N GLU A 194 24.65 19.40 2.21
CA GLU A 194 24.47 20.80 1.77
C GLU A 194 23.54 21.56 2.74
N ASN A 195 24.11 22.57 3.41
CA ASN A 195 23.48 23.36 4.49
C ASN A 195 23.00 22.53 5.70
N PHE A 196 23.53 21.31 5.85
CA PHE A 196 23.07 20.33 6.84
C PHE A 196 24.24 19.54 7.44
N GLU A 197 25.20 20.24 8.07
CA GLU A 197 26.46 19.67 8.61
C GLU A 197 26.27 18.45 9.53
N ILE A 198 25.13 18.34 10.20
CA ILE A 198 24.79 17.19 11.05
C ILE A 198 24.75 15.86 10.28
N ASN A 199 24.60 15.91 8.95
CA ASN A 199 24.57 14.75 8.07
C ASN A 199 25.91 14.43 7.41
N SER A 200 27.01 15.15 7.71
CA SER A 200 28.30 14.89 7.06
C SER A 200 28.78 13.44 7.19
N ARG A 201 28.48 12.79 8.32
CA ARG A 201 28.76 11.36 8.54
C ARG A 201 27.94 10.46 7.60
N ALA A 202 26.63 10.69 7.53
CA ALA A 202 25.74 9.96 6.63
C ALA A 202 26.13 10.15 5.16
N ALA A 203 26.53 11.37 4.77
CA ALA A 203 26.99 11.69 3.42
C ALA A 203 28.29 10.95 3.08
N GLU A 204 29.26 10.91 4.00
CA GLU A 204 30.49 10.14 3.84
C GLU A 204 30.22 8.65 3.67
N ARG A 205 29.37 8.07 4.53
CA ARG A 205 28.95 6.67 4.41
C ARG A 205 28.29 6.36 3.08
N LEU A 206 27.39 7.24 2.61
CA LEU A 206 26.73 7.05 1.33
C LEU A 206 27.73 7.13 0.16
N ARG A 207 28.72 8.04 0.21
CA ARG A 207 29.80 8.11 -0.78
C ARG A 207 30.61 6.81 -0.82
N GLU A 208 30.96 6.26 0.33
CA GLU A 208 31.70 5.00 0.42
C GLU A 208 30.90 3.82 -0.12
N ARG A 209 29.61 3.72 0.24
CA ARG A 209 28.70 2.69 -0.27
C ARG A 209 28.51 2.80 -1.78
N LYS A 210 28.28 4.00 -2.31
CA LYS A 210 28.16 4.25 -3.75
C LYS A 210 29.44 3.87 -4.50
N ALA A 211 30.62 4.17 -3.95
CA ALA A 211 31.90 3.77 -4.54
C ALA A 211 32.10 2.24 -4.54
N ALA A 212 31.51 1.52 -3.59
CA ALA A 212 31.51 0.06 -3.53
C ALA A 212 30.41 -0.60 -4.39
N GLY A 213 29.41 0.18 -4.85
CA GLY A 213 28.20 -0.35 -5.49
C GLY A 213 27.25 -1.02 -4.49
N ASP A 214 27.28 -0.59 -3.23
CA ASP A 214 26.50 -1.12 -2.11
C ASP A 214 25.49 -0.09 -1.59
N GLU A 215 24.94 0.75 -2.46
CA GLU A 215 23.88 1.70 -2.12
C GLU A 215 22.69 0.99 -1.44
N PRO A 216 21.97 1.66 -0.51
CA PRO A 216 20.76 1.08 0.06
C PRO A 216 19.66 0.95 -0.99
N SER A 217 18.83 -0.08 -0.86
CA SER A 217 17.58 -0.15 -1.63
C SER A 217 16.63 0.96 -1.23
N VAL A 218 15.91 1.52 -2.19
CA VAL A 218 14.93 2.58 -1.96
C VAL A 218 13.52 2.05 -2.21
N TYR A 219 12.70 2.09 -1.16
CA TYR A 219 11.26 1.84 -1.24
C TYR A 219 10.51 3.16 -1.14
N ILE A 220 9.68 3.42 -2.15
CA ILE A 220 8.90 4.65 -2.25
C ILE A 220 7.66 4.52 -1.38
N ALA A 221 7.61 5.27 -0.28
CA ALA A 221 6.48 5.26 0.64
C ALA A 221 5.29 6.03 0.03
N LEU A 222 4.19 5.32 -0.20
CA LEU A 222 2.96 5.85 -0.80
C LEU A 222 1.76 5.60 0.11
N HIS A 223 0.62 6.25 -0.18
CA HIS A 223 -0.62 6.09 0.57
C HIS A 223 -1.81 5.83 -0.35
N GLY A 224 -2.65 4.87 0.03
CA GLY A 224 -3.88 4.54 -0.67
C GLY A 224 -5.04 4.44 0.30
N HIS A 225 -6.22 4.89 -0.14
CA HIS A 225 -7.49 4.62 0.55
C HIS A 225 -8.47 3.84 -0.33
N ASP A 226 -8.19 3.78 -1.61
CA ASP A 226 -9.01 3.20 -2.66
C ASP A 226 -8.12 2.94 -3.88
N TYR A 227 -8.63 2.13 -4.81
CA TYR A 227 -7.96 1.74 -6.06
C TYR A 227 -7.49 2.96 -6.89
N GLU A 228 -8.36 3.95 -7.12
CA GLU A 228 -8.05 5.08 -8.01
C GLU A 228 -6.95 5.98 -7.44
N THR A 229 -7.00 6.23 -6.13
CA THR A 229 -6.05 7.10 -5.44
C THR A 229 -4.63 6.53 -5.53
N ILE A 230 -4.46 5.25 -5.21
CA ILE A 230 -3.12 4.64 -5.22
C ILE A 230 -2.61 4.45 -6.65
N ASN A 231 -3.50 4.10 -7.59
CA ASN A 231 -3.14 3.97 -9.00
C ASN A 231 -2.63 5.31 -9.56
N TRP A 232 -3.36 6.40 -9.28
CA TRP A 232 -2.93 7.76 -9.59
C TRP A 232 -1.57 8.08 -8.98
N TYR A 233 -1.36 7.73 -7.71
CA TYR A 233 -0.15 8.07 -6.98
C TYR A 233 1.09 7.40 -7.59
N VAL A 234 1.01 6.09 -7.82
CA VAL A 234 2.09 5.33 -8.47
C VAL A 234 2.38 5.91 -9.86
N GLY A 235 1.35 6.14 -10.67
CA GLY A 235 1.53 6.71 -12.01
C GLY A 235 2.20 8.09 -12.00
N ASN A 236 1.75 9.01 -11.15
CA ASN A 236 2.34 10.35 -11.07
C ASN A 236 3.78 10.34 -10.54
N PHE A 237 4.11 9.40 -9.64
CA PHE A 237 5.49 9.25 -9.19
C PHE A 237 6.39 8.77 -10.33
N LEU A 238 5.96 7.73 -11.07
CA LEU A 238 6.72 7.21 -12.21
C LEU A 238 6.94 8.30 -13.27
N ASP A 239 5.89 9.04 -13.63
CA ASP A 239 6.01 10.18 -14.56
C ASP A 239 7.02 11.22 -14.06
N ARG A 240 6.98 11.54 -12.76
CA ARG A 240 7.90 12.54 -12.20
C ARG A 240 9.34 12.05 -12.18
N VAL A 241 9.57 10.76 -11.96
CA VAL A 241 10.92 10.18 -12.06
C VAL A 241 11.40 10.20 -13.50
N ASP A 242 10.55 9.91 -14.49
CA ASP A 242 10.94 9.96 -15.90
C ASP A 242 11.20 11.41 -16.40
N GLU A 243 10.54 12.41 -15.80
CA GLU A 243 10.77 13.84 -16.07
C GLU A 243 12.12 14.35 -15.51
N VAL A 244 12.70 13.66 -14.54
CA VAL A 244 13.95 14.07 -13.87
C VAL A 244 15.04 13.06 -14.24
N ASP A 245 16.18 13.53 -14.74
CA ASP A 245 17.33 12.67 -15.10
C ASP A 245 17.98 12.08 -13.83
N ILE A 246 17.39 11.00 -13.32
CA ILE A 246 17.80 10.24 -12.12
C ILE A 246 18.46 8.95 -12.60
N ASP A 247 19.72 8.74 -12.20
CA ASP A 247 20.49 7.54 -12.53
C ASP A 247 20.15 6.37 -11.59
N SER A 248 19.79 6.68 -10.34
CA SER A 248 19.44 5.68 -9.33
C SER A 248 18.08 5.03 -9.60
N SER A 249 18.03 3.71 -9.51
CA SER A 249 16.77 2.96 -9.46
C SER A 249 16.12 3.04 -8.07
N PHE A 250 14.86 2.64 -8.01
CA PHE A 250 14.18 2.27 -6.78
C PHE A 250 13.66 0.84 -6.92
N GLU A 251 13.64 0.10 -5.83
CA GLU A 251 13.39 -1.35 -5.85
C GLU A 251 11.94 -1.71 -5.52
N GLY A 252 11.13 -0.76 -5.05
CA GLY A 252 9.73 -1.03 -4.76
C GLY A 252 8.90 0.13 -4.26
N PHE A 253 7.61 -0.13 -4.10
CA PHE A 253 6.65 0.75 -3.45
C PHE A 253 6.27 0.19 -2.08
N ALA A 254 6.25 1.04 -1.06
CA ALA A 254 5.80 0.70 0.28
C ALA A 254 4.46 1.40 0.58
N ILE A 255 3.38 0.63 0.62
CA ILE A 255 2.01 1.13 0.70
C ILE A 255 1.62 1.31 2.18
N GLY A 256 1.48 2.57 2.58
CA GLY A 256 1.13 3.03 3.92
C GLY A 256 -0.35 3.41 4.10
N SER A 257 -0.67 3.92 5.30
CA SER A 257 -2.05 4.21 5.77
C SER A 257 -2.97 2.98 5.91
N LEU A 258 -2.42 1.78 5.90
CA LEU A 258 -3.20 0.54 5.91
C LEU A 258 -3.52 0.00 7.31
N VAL A 259 -2.78 0.42 8.35
CA VAL A 259 -2.99 -0.06 9.73
C VAL A 259 -4.44 0.12 10.22
N PRO A 260 -5.11 1.29 10.03
CA PRO A 260 -6.52 1.44 10.40
C PRO A 260 -7.48 0.58 9.54
N LEU A 261 -7.02 0.15 8.37
CA LEU A 261 -7.77 -0.61 7.37
C LEU A 261 -7.43 -2.10 7.39
N ARG A 262 -6.56 -2.55 8.30
CA ARG A 262 -6.13 -3.96 8.36
C ARG A 262 -7.32 -4.91 8.49
N ASP A 263 -8.37 -4.52 9.19
CA ASP A 263 -9.56 -5.35 9.38
C ASP A 263 -10.56 -5.23 8.20
N SER A 264 -10.29 -4.33 7.25
CA SER A 264 -11.03 -4.06 6.02
C SER A 264 -10.28 -4.62 4.81
N ILE A 265 -10.14 -5.94 4.79
CA ILE A 265 -9.45 -6.71 3.75
C ILE A 265 -9.89 -6.39 2.31
N ASP A 266 -11.16 -6.05 2.10
CA ASP A 266 -11.73 -5.57 0.85
C ASP A 266 -11.02 -4.30 0.34
N VAL A 267 -10.83 -3.33 1.23
CA VAL A 267 -10.12 -2.08 0.90
C VAL A 267 -8.63 -2.35 0.63
N LEU A 268 -8.01 -3.26 1.38
CA LEU A 268 -6.61 -3.64 1.14
C LEU A 268 -6.41 -4.27 -0.24
N VAL A 269 -7.33 -5.16 -0.64
CA VAL A 269 -7.31 -5.78 -1.97
C VAL A 269 -7.40 -4.71 -3.07
N ASP A 270 -8.35 -3.78 -2.95
CA ASP A 270 -8.53 -2.70 -3.92
C ASP A 270 -7.28 -1.82 -4.04
N ILE A 271 -6.63 -1.49 -2.93
CA ILE A 271 -5.41 -0.69 -2.90
C ILE A 271 -4.24 -1.46 -3.54
N VAL A 272 -4.04 -2.72 -3.19
CA VAL A 272 -2.93 -3.53 -3.73
C VAL A 272 -3.10 -3.74 -5.23
N GLN A 273 -4.31 -4.05 -5.70
CA GLN A 273 -4.59 -4.15 -7.13
C GLN A 273 -4.37 -2.81 -7.83
N GLY A 274 -4.83 -1.69 -7.25
CA GLY A 274 -4.62 -0.37 -7.82
C GLY A 274 -3.15 0.02 -7.97
N ALA A 275 -2.31 -0.32 -6.99
CA ALA A 275 -0.86 -0.10 -7.04
C ALA A 275 -0.20 -0.97 -8.10
N LYS A 276 -0.51 -2.28 -8.11
CA LYS A 276 0.03 -3.24 -9.07
C LYS A 276 -0.33 -2.87 -10.51
N ASP A 277 -1.59 -2.54 -10.75
CA ASP A 277 -2.11 -2.19 -12.08
C ASP A 277 -1.59 -0.84 -12.58
N ALA A 278 -0.95 -0.04 -11.72
CA ALA A 278 -0.29 1.20 -12.11
C ALA A 278 1.18 1.01 -12.51
N ILE A 279 1.79 -0.14 -12.17
CA ILE A 279 3.17 -0.42 -12.55
C ILE A 279 3.18 -0.89 -14.02
N PRO A 280 4.02 -0.27 -14.88
CA PRO A 280 4.17 -0.71 -16.27
C PRO A 280 4.61 -2.17 -16.34
N GLU A 281 4.01 -2.95 -17.26
CA GLU A 281 4.28 -4.39 -17.41
C GLU A 281 5.77 -4.69 -17.62
N ALA A 282 6.47 -3.81 -18.35
CA ALA A 282 7.92 -3.93 -18.60
C ALA A 282 8.79 -3.81 -17.33
N ARG A 283 8.28 -3.19 -16.26
CA ARG A 283 8.98 -3.00 -14.98
C ARG A 283 8.40 -3.84 -13.84
N ALA A 284 7.35 -4.63 -14.11
CA ALA A 284 6.63 -5.36 -13.08
C ALA A 284 7.51 -6.36 -12.31
N ASP A 285 8.50 -6.96 -12.97
CA ASP A 285 9.42 -7.93 -12.39
C ASP A 285 10.61 -7.29 -11.65
N GLU A 286 10.76 -5.97 -11.73
CA GLU A 286 11.85 -5.18 -11.14
C GLU A 286 11.38 -4.29 -9.98
N ILE A 287 10.05 -4.20 -9.77
CA ILE A 287 9.44 -3.38 -8.71
C ILE A 287 8.71 -4.27 -7.71
N GLY A 288 9.20 -4.28 -6.48
CA GLY A 288 8.59 -4.95 -5.33
C GLY A 288 7.42 -4.15 -4.74
N LEU A 289 6.46 -4.86 -4.16
CA LEU A 289 5.36 -4.29 -3.38
C LEU A 289 5.52 -4.66 -1.90
N HIS A 290 5.68 -3.63 -1.08
CA HIS A 290 5.67 -3.74 0.39
C HIS A 290 4.35 -3.17 0.94
N VAL A 291 3.77 -3.84 1.94
CA VAL A 291 2.51 -3.41 2.57
C VAL A 291 2.76 -3.14 4.06
N PHE A 292 2.63 -1.87 4.46
CA PHE A 292 2.97 -1.45 5.81
C PHE A 292 1.97 -1.92 6.87
N GLY A 293 2.48 -2.49 7.96
CA GLY A 293 1.74 -2.82 9.18
C GLY A 293 0.70 -3.94 9.03
N VAL A 294 0.79 -4.72 7.95
CA VAL A 294 -0.07 -5.88 7.70
C VAL A 294 0.71 -7.16 7.96
N GLY A 295 0.09 -8.06 8.73
CA GLY A 295 0.64 -9.39 8.98
C GLY A 295 -0.46 -10.39 9.31
N GLY A 296 -0.08 -11.66 9.46
CA GLY A 296 -1.00 -12.74 9.79
C GLY A 296 -1.87 -13.21 8.64
N LYS A 297 -3.15 -13.55 8.89
CA LYS A 297 -4.03 -14.28 7.94
C LYS A 297 -4.09 -13.72 6.51
N GLN A 298 -3.85 -12.42 6.37
CA GLN A 298 -4.08 -11.68 5.14
C GLN A 298 -2.94 -11.86 4.14
N VAL A 299 -1.74 -12.24 4.61
CA VAL A 299 -0.54 -12.28 3.78
C VAL A 299 -0.67 -13.24 2.60
N GLY A 300 -1.34 -14.39 2.76
CA GLY A 300 -1.56 -15.34 1.66
C GLY A 300 -2.40 -14.76 0.52
N LEU A 301 -3.48 -14.05 0.84
CA LEU A 301 -4.32 -13.38 -0.17
C LEU A 301 -3.58 -12.21 -0.82
N LEU A 302 -2.86 -11.41 -0.04
CA LEU A 302 -2.13 -10.26 -0.58
C LEU A 302 -0.91 -10.68 -1.43
N SER A 303 -0.21 -11.74 -1.04
CA SER A 303 0.84 -12.35 -1.86
C SER A 303 0.28 -12.97 -3.15
N LEU A 304 -0.93 -13.55 -3.11
CA LEU A 304 -1.63 -13.99 -4.33
C LEU A 304 -1.85 -12.82 -5.31
N LEU A 305 -2.13 -11.63 -4.77
CA LEU A 305 -2.30 -10.42 -5.58
C LEU A 305 -0.97 -9.82 -6.07
N GLY A 306 0.17 -10.21 -5.51
CA GLY A 306 1.51 -9.78 -5.95
C GLY A 306 2.32 -9.00 -4.91
N VAL A 307 1.92 -9.02 -3.63
CA VAL A 307 2.71 -8.39 -2.55
C VAL A 307 3.92 -9.25 -2.19
N ASP A 308 5.08 -8.61 -2.12
CA ASP A 308 6.40 -9.23 -1.93
C ASP A 308 6.95 -9.06 -0.51
N SER A 309 6.50 -8.05 0.24
CA SER A 309 6.95 -7.91 1.61
C SER A 309 5.93 -7.23 2.51
N PHE A 310 6.07 -7.52 3.80
CA PHE A 310 5.19 -7.10 4.86
C PHE A 310 6.00 -6.69 6.07
N ASP A 311 5.46 -5.85 6.94
CA ASP A 311 5.97 -5.66 8.29
C ASP A 311 4.84 -5.75 9.31
N CYS A 312 5.20 -6.11 10.55
CA CYS A 312 4.22 -6.15 11.62
C CYS A 312 4.82 -5.93 12.99
N SER A 313 4.22 -5.02 13.77
CA SER A 313 4.49 -4.85 15.21
C SER A 313 3.47 -5.56 16.11
N THR A 314 2.42 -6.18 15.54
CA THR A 314 1.32 -6.81 16.29
C THR A 314 1.82 -7.89 17.24
N HIS A 315 2.86 -8.66 16.87
CA HIS A 315 3.45 -9.69 17.70
C HIS A 315 3.88 -9.16 19.09
N MET A 316 4.49 -7.97 19.14
CA MET A 316 4.88 -7.31 20.38
C MET A 316 3.68 -6.64 21.07
N GLN A 317 2.79 -6.01 20.29
CA GLN A 317 1.60 -5.35 20.83
C GLN A 317 0.69 -6.34 21.56
N THR A 318 0.46 -7.54 20.99
CA THR A 318 -0.37 -8.58 21.61
C THR A 318 0.30 -9.18 22.85
N ALA A 319 1.61 -9.42 22.79
CA ALA A 319 2.37 -9.93 23.93
C ALA A 319 2.31 -8.98 25.13
N ARG A 320 2.38 -7.66 24.93
CA ARG A 320 2.22 -6.65 26.00
C ARG A 320 0.89 -6.75 26.74
N TYR A 321 -0.15 -7.27 26.09
CA TYR A 321 -1.46 -7.54 26.70
C TYR A 321 -1.60 -8.99 27.20
N LYS A 322 -0.49 -9.73 27.32
CA LYS A 322 -0.47 -11.15 27.72
C LYS A 322 -1.37 -12.00 26.83
N LYS A 323 -1.31 -11.76 25.51
CA LYS A 323 -2.08 -12.53 24.53
C LYS A 323 -1.18 -13.49 23.74
N TYR A 324 -1.62 -14.73 23.68
CA TYR A 324 -1.07 -15.81 22.89
C TYR A 324 -1.84 -15.95 21.59
N LEU A 325 -1.12 -15.92 20.45
CA LEU A 325 -1.70 -16.19 19.14
C LEU A 325 -1.73 -17.70 18.88
N HIS A 326 -2.93 -18.25 18.70
CA HIS A 326 -3.13 -19.65 18.38
C HIS A 326 -2.71 -19.94 16.92
N PRO A 327 -1.75 -20.83 16.66
CA PRO A 327 -1.24 -21.10 15.31
C PRO A 327 -2.29 -21.63 14.32
N GLU A 328 -3.21 -22.47 14.77
CA GLU A 328 -4.26 -23.03 13.89
C GLU A 328 -5.46 -22.09 13.70
N THR A 329 -6.03 -21.57 14.79
CA THR A 329 -7.29 -20.79 14.72
C THR A 329 -7.07 -19.30 14.46
N TRP A 330 -5.84 -18.82 14.60
CA TRP A 330 -5.47 -17.40 14.53
C TRP A 330 -6.13 -16.52 15.60
N ALA A 331 -6.72 -17.13 16.62
CA ALA A 331 -7.34 -16.42 17.73
C ALA A 331 -6.27 -15.92 18.71
N ASN A 332 -6.50 -14.72 19.25
CA ASN A 332 -5.69 -14.19 20.34
C ASN A 332 -6.37 -14.52 21.67
N HIS A 333 -5.79 -15.43 22.44
CA HIS A 333 -6.26 -15.76 23.78
C HIS A 333 -5.48 -14.96 24.81
N THR A 334 -6.15 -14.40 25.81
CA THR A 334 -5.44 -13.96 27.02
C THR A 334 -4.81 -15.18 27.67
N LEU A 335 -3.73 -15.01 28.45
CA LEU A 335 -3.14 -16.15 29.15
C LEU A 335 -4.16 -16.87 30.05
N ASP A 336 -5.06 -16.15 30.71
CA ASP A 336 -6.11 -16.76 31.54
C ASP A 336 -7.09 -17.60 30.70
N ASP A 337 -7.48 -17.10 29.51
CA ASP A 337 -8.37 -17.84 28.61
C ASP A 337 -7.69 -19.04 27.95
N LEU A 338 -6.38 -18.94 27.70
CA LEU A 338 -5.57 -19.95 27.00
C LEU A 338 -5.62 -21.31 27.71
N GLN A 339 -5.83 -21.34 29.03
CA GLN A 339 -6.01 -22.59 29.80
C GLN A 339 -7.05 -23.52 29.17
N ASN A 340 -8.13 -22.96 28.60
CA ASN A 340 -9.21 -23.74 27.98
C ASN A 340 -8.86 -24.28 26.59
N HIS A 341 -7.70 -23.89 26.06
CA HIS A 341 -7.22 -24.21 24.71
C HIS A 341 -5.88 -24.94 24.72
N LEU A 342 -5.35 -25.30 25.88
CA LEU A 342 -4.16 -26.14 26.01
C LEU A 342 -4.44 -27.55 25.45
N LYS A 343 -3.36 -28.22 25.03
CA LYS A 343 -3.41 -29.64 24.67
C LYS A 343 -3.80 -30.47 25.90
N PRO A 344 -4.31 -31.71 25.73
CA PRO A 344 -4.74 -32.56 26.85
C PRO A 344 -3.66 -32.86 27.90
N ASP A 345 -2.39 -32.73 27.54
CA ASP A 345 -1.23 -32.89 28.44
C ASP A 345 -0.80 -31.60 29.16
N GLY A 346 -1.52 -30.49 28.95
CA GLY A 346 -1.23 -29.17 29.52
C GLY A 346 -0.24 -28.33 28.69
N SER A 347 0.31 -28.87 27.59
CA SER A 347 1.22 -28.11 26.73
C SER A 347 0.48 -27.12 25.82
N TYR A 348 1.21 -26.13 25.30
CA TYR A 348 0.67 -25.14 24.37
C TYR A 348 0.14 -25.78 23.07
N PRO A 349 -0.91 -25.22 22.45
CA PRO A 349 -1.40 -25.64 21.14
C PRO A 349 -0.48 -25.14 20.01
N CYS A 350 0.81 -25.49 20.04
CA CYS A 350 1.81 -25.09 19.06
C CYS A 350 2.77 -26.23 18.75
N ASP A 351 3.04 -26.41 17.46
CA ASP A 351 3.96 -27.42 16.92
C ASP A 351 5.05 -26.77 16.04
N LEU A 352 5.20 -25.44 16.12
CA LEU A 352 6.21 -24.70 15.36
C LEU A 352 7.61 -25.06 15.83
N THR A 353 8.44 -25.56 14.90
CA THR A 353 9.79 -26.05 15.21
C THR A 353 10.70 -24.97 15.82
N ASN A 354 10.55 -23.72 15.37
CA ASN A 354 11.40 -22.60 15.78
C ASN A 354 10.81 -21.77 16.95
N CYS A 355 9.73 -22.25 17.59
CA CYS A 355 9.12 -21.51 18.69
C CYS A 355 9.91 -21.68 20.00
N LEU A 356 10.59 -20.60 20.42
CA LEU A 356 11.37 -20.57 21.67
C LEU A 356 10.51 -20.61 22.94
N LEU A 357 9.21 -20.32 22.86
CA LEU A 357 8.30 -20.42 24.01
C LEU A 357 7.81 -21.86 24.21
N CYS A 358 7.35 -22.49 23.13
CA CYS A 358 6.63 -23.78 23.19
C CYS A 358 7.54 -25.00 22.92
N GLY A 359 8.78 -24.78 22.48
CA GLY A 359 9.77 -25.84 22.27
C GLY A 359 10.23 -26.52 23.55
N SER A 360 11.07 -27.56 23.41
CA SER A 360 11.55 -28.38 24.54
C SER A 360 12.34 -27.60 25.60
N ASP A 361 13.04 -26.55 25.18
CA ASP A 361 13.82 -25.66 26.05
C ASP A 361 13.05 -24.38 26.42
N GLY A 362 11.75 -24.35 26.12
CA GLY A 362 10.83 -23.26 26.43
C GLY A 362 10.40 -23.23 27.89
N VAL A 363 9.37 -22.43 28.16
CA VAL A 363 8.78 -22.26 29.49
C VAL A 363 7.38 -22.84 29.47
N ASP A 364 6.97 -23.60 30.48
CA ASP A 364 5.60 -24.13 30.57
C ASP A 364 4.54 -23.04 30.83
N TYR A 365 3.28 -23.39 30.61
CA TYR A 365 2.16 -22.46 30.74
C TYR A 365 2.05 -21.89 32.15
N GLU A 366 2.13 -22.74 33.18
CA GLU A 366 2.01 -22.34 34.57
C GLU A 366 3.09 -21.32 34.97
N THR A 367 4.34 -21.60 34.61
CA THR A 367 5.48 -20.70 34.88
C THR A 367 5.31 -19.38 34.15
N LEU A 368 4.89 -19.41 32.88
CA LEU A 368 4.66 -18.18 32.11
C LEU A 368 3.60 -17.29 32.78
N VAL A 369 2.48 -17.88 33.21
CA VAL A 369 1.40 -17.16 33.90
C VAL A 369 1.86 -16.61 35.24
N GLU A 370 2.55 -17.42 36.05
CA GLU A 370 3.06 -17.04 37.36
C GLU A 370 4.02 -15.85 37.25
N GLU A 371 5.02 -15.95 36.37
CA GLU A 371 6.08 -14.95 36.24
C GLU A 371 5.58 -13.64 35.61
N LEU A 372 4.62 -13.70 34.69
CA LEU A 372 3.98 -12.49 34.13
C LEU A 372 2.97 -11.83 35.09
N ASN A 373 2.48 -12.55 36.10
CA ASN A 373 1.63 -12.00 37.16
C ASN A 373 2.41 -11.62 38.42
N THR A 374 3.65 -12.06 38.55
CA THR A 374 4.54 -11.68 39.66
C THR A 374 5.06 -10.26 39.51
N ASP A 375 5.07 -9.52 40.61
CA ASP A 375 5.67 -8.19 40.71
C ASP A 375 6.90 -8.25 41.60
N LEU A 376 8.07 -8.05 40.98
CA LEU A 376 9.36 -8.05 41.65
C LEU A 376 9.77 -6.61 41.99
N THR A 377 10.34 -6.42 43.16
CA THR A 377 10.98 -5.16 43.56
C THR A 377 12.18 -4.84 42.67
N TYR A 378 12.72 -3.62 42.78
CA TYR A 378 13.93 -3.27 42.04
C TYR A 378 15.12 -4.18 42.40
N ASP A 379 15.34 -4.41 43.69
CA ASP A 379 16.50 -5.19 44.19
C ASP A 379 16.41 -6.65 43.76
N GLU A 380 15.24 -7.29 43.89
CA GLU A 380 15.01 -8.67 43.42
C GLU A 380 15.27 -8.80 41.91
N ARG A 381 14.84 -7.81 41.10
CA ARG A 381 15.12 -7.82 39.65
C ARG A 381 16.61 -7.68 39.35
N GLN A 382 17.37 -6.91 40.14
CA GLN A 382 18.81 -6.79 39.93
C GLN A 382 19.54 -8.07 40.34
N GLU A 383 19.11 -8.72 41.42
CA GLU A 383 19.65 -10.01 41.84
C GLU A 383 19.43 -11.09 40.78
N ARG A 384 18.19 -11.24 40.28
CA ARG A 384 17.89 -12.16 39.17
C ARG A 384 18.77 -11.91 37.95
N LYS A 385 18.92 -10.64 37.54
CA LYS A 385 19.79 -10.26 36.41
C LYS A 385 21.26 -10.65 36.67
N ALA A 386 21.76 -10.46 37.89
CA ALA A 386 23.13 -10.81 38.24
C ALA A 386 23.38 -12.33 38.20
N ASN A 387 22.34 -13.12 38.51
CA ASN A 387 22.38 -14.59 38.45
C ASN A 387 22.10 -15.16 37.05
N GLY A 388 21.78 -14.32 36.06
CA GLY A 388 21.39 -14.76 34.72
C GLY A 388 19.98 -15.37 34.66
N GLU A 389 19.14 -15.13 35.67
CA GLU A 389 17.76 -15.60 35.73
C GLU A 389 16.82 -14.70 34.90
N PHE A 390 15.72 -15.28 34.42
CA PHE A 390 14.73 -14.54 33.66
C PHE A 390 13.99 -13.52 34.54
N ILE A 391 13.76 -12.35 33.95
CA ILE A 391 12.86 -11.33 34.48
C ILE A 391 11.60 -11.27 33.63
N LYS A 392 10.58 -10.56 34.11
CA LYS A 392 9.30 -10.36 33.41
C LYS A 392 9.44 -9.99 31.92
N SER A 393 10.45 -9.20 31.56
CA SER A 393 10.72 -8.83 30.17
C SER A 393 11.16 -9.99 29.27
N ASP A 394 11.84 -11.00 29.82
CA ASP A 394 12.24 -12.21 29.09
C ASP A 394 11.00 -13.04 28.71
N TYR A 395 10.05 -13.20 29.62
CA TYR A 395 8.78 -13.89 29.36
C TYR A 395 7.90 -13.16 28.33
N TYR A 396 7.82 -11.82 28.40
CA TYR A 396 7.14 -11.04 27.36
C TYR A 396 7.81 -11.20 26.00
N ALA A 397 9.15 -11.28 25.94
CA ALA A 397 9.89 -11.50 24.72
C ALA A 397 9.66 -12.90 24.14
N LEU A 398 9.60 -13.94 24.97
CA LEU A 398 9.23 -15.29 24.51
C LEU A 398 7.82 -15.33 23.91
N LEU A 399 6.85 -14.69 24.56
CA LEU A 399 5.48 -14.59 24.04
C LEU A 399 5.42 -13.80 22.73
N ALA A 400 6.14 -12.68 22.63
CA ALA A 400 6.24 -11.90 21.40
C ALA A 400 6.91 -12.69 20.26
N ARG A 401 7.96 -13.46 20.58
CA ARG A 401 8.64 -14.34 19.62
C ARG A 401 7.72 -15.45 19.13
N HIS A 402 6.97 -16.12 20.01
CA HIS A 402 5.94 -17.09 19.61
C HIS A 402 4.94 -16.47 18.63
N ASN A 403 4.39 -15.30 18.97
CA ASN A 403 3.41 -14.63 18.11
C ASN A 403 4.00 -14.27 16.74
N PHE A 404 5.27 -13.89 16.69
CA PHE A 404 5.98 -13.65 15.43
C PHE A 404 6.16 -14.94 14.62
N GLU A 405 6.55 -16.05 15.24
CA GLU A 405 6.75 -17.32 14.54
C GLU A 405 5.48 -17.83 13.85
N VAL A 406 4.31 -17.60 14.45
CA VAL A 406 3.03 -17.93 13.80
C VAL A 406 2.87 -17.14 12.49
N TYR A 407 3.23 -15.86 12.48
CA TYR A 407 3.17 -15.04 11.27
C TYR A 407 4.23 -15.43 10.25
N ASN A 408 5.44 -15.75 10.71
CA ASN A 408 6.55 -16.12 9.83
C ASN A 408 6.33 -17.49 9.16
N GLU A 409 5.78 -18.46 9.90
CA GLU A 409 5.41 -19.77 9.38
C GLU A 409 4.38 -19.67 8.24
N GLU A 410 3.39 -18.78 8.38
CA GLU A 410 2.39 -18.57 7.32
C GLU A 410 3.04 -18.12 6.01
N LEU A 411 4.03 -17.22 6.06
CA LEU A 411 4.77 -16.86 4.85
C LEU A 411 5.65 -18.00 4.32
N GLY A 412 6.16 -18.87 5.19
CA GLY A 412 6.78 -20.12 4.76
C GLY A 412 5.84 -20.95 3.90
N ARG A 413 4.61 -21.18 4.39
CA ARG A 413 3.56 -21.93 3.67
C ARG A 413 3.14 -21.26 2.37
N VAL A 414 3.07 -19.92 2.35
CA VAL A 414 2.77 -19.15 1.13
C VAL A 414 3.89 -19.32 0.11
N ARG A 415 5.17 -19.19 0.51
CA ARG A 415 6.32 -19.42 -0.39
C ARG A 415 6.32 -20.84 -0.94
N ASP A 416 6.04 -21.85 -0.11
CA ASP A 416 5.92 -23.24 -0.53
C ASP A 416 4.76 -23.42 -1.53
N ALA A 417 3.60 -22.81 -1.27
CA ALA A 417 2.45 -22.86 -2.16
C ALA A 417 2.71 -22.19 -3.52
N ILE A 418 3.50 -21.11 -3.57
CA ILE A 418 3.94 -20.49 -4.82
C ILE A 418 4.91 -21.42 -5.56
N ARG A 419 5.94 -21.96 -4.87
CA ARG A 419 6.91 -22.90 -5.47
C ARG A 419 6.25 -24.13 -6.08
N GLU A 420 5.17 -24.59 -5.47
CA GLU A 420 4.42 -25.78 -5.89
C GLU A 420 3.27 -25.45 -6.87
N GLY A 421 3.08 -24.18 -7.26
CA GLY A 421 2.02 -23.79 -8.20
C GLY A 421 0.61 -24.08 -7.69
N ARG A 422 0.37 -23.85 -6.40
CA ARG A 422 -0.92 -24.13 -5.74
C ARG A 422 -1.38 -23.02 -4.81
N LEU A 423 -0.86 -21.81 -4.96
CA LEU A 423 -1.21 -20.69 -4.08
C LEU A 423 -2.70 -20.38 -4.12
N LEU A 424 -3.34 -20.41 -5.29
CA LEU A 424 -4.79 -20.16 -5.38
C LEU A 424 -5.59 -21.24 -4.64
N ASN A 425 -5.21 -22.52 -4.77
CA ASN A 425 -5.85 -23.62 -4.04
C ASN A 425 -5.69 -23.45 -2.52
N TYR A 426 -4.51 -23.01 -2.09
CA TYR A 426 -4.23 -22.70 -0.69
C TYR A 426 -5.15 -21.58 -0.17
N VAL A 427 -5.22 -20.45 -0.87
CA VAL A 427 -6.06 -19.30 -0.50
C VAL A 427 -7.55 -19.66 -0.53
N ILE A 428 -8.01 -20.48 -1.48
CA ILE A 428 -9.40 -21.00 -1.53
C ILE A 428 -9.72 -21.82 -0.27
N GLY A 429 -8.83 -22.72 0.13
CA GLY A 429 -8.99 -23.50 1.36
C GLY A 429 -9.07 -22.59 2.58
N PHE A 430 -8.11 -21.67 2.68
CA PHE A 430 -8.04 -20.72 3.79
C PHE A 430 -9.26 -19.78 3.87
N ALA A 431 -9.78 -19.33 2.73
CA ALA A 431 -10.99 -18.52 2.64
C ALA A 431 -12.25 -19.26 3.11
N ARG A 432 -12.30 -20.59 3.05
CA ARG A 432 -13.44 -21.36 3.57
C ARG A 432 -13.47 -21.42 5.10
N GLU A 433 -12.32 -21.25 5.73
CA GLU A 433 -12.15 -21.27 7.18
C GLU A 433 -12.22 -19.86 7.80
N HIS A 434 -11.94 -18.82 6.99
CA HIS A 434 -11.82 -17.44 7.46
C HIS A 434 -12.67 -16.46 6.62
N ASN A 435 -13.72 -15.93 7.26
CA ASN A 435 -14.71 -15.06 6.63
C ASN A 435 -14.14 -13.73 6.08
N ASP A 436 -13.14 -13.18 6.74
CA ASP A 436 -12.38 -12.02 6.27
C ASP A 436 -11.66 -12.33 4.95
N ILE A 437 -10.91 -13.43 4.89
CA ILE A 437 -10.22 -13.84 3.66
C ILE A 437 -11.23 -14.17 2.55
N LYS A 438 -12.37 -14.79 2.88
CA LYS A 438 -13.48 -14.99 1.93
C LYS A 438 -13.97 -13.69 1.32
N ARG A 439 -14.16 -12.65 2.13
CA ARG A 439 -14.59 -11.33 1.66
C ARG A 439 -13.54 -10.72 0.73
N GLY A 440 -12.27 -10.75 1.13
CA GLY A 440 -11.17 -10.23 0.32
C GLY A 440 -11.00 -10.96 -1.01
N LEU A 441 -11.11 -12.30 -1.02
CA LEU A 441 -11.03 -13.09 -2.26
C LEU A 441 -12.22 -12.79 -3.20
N LYS A 442 -13.41 -12.53 -2.65
CA LYS A 442 -14.56 -12.08 -3.46
C LYS A 442 -14.32 -10.71 -4.06
N GLU A 443 -13.73 -9.80 -3.29
CA GLU A 443 -13.38 -8.45 -3.76
C GLU A 443 -12.35 -8.51 -4.90
N ALA A 444 -11.31 -9.32 -4.74
CA ALA A 444 -10.24 -9.47 -5.75
C ALA A 444 -10.79 -9.91 -7.13
N GLN A 445 -11.79 -10.79 -7.11
CA GLN A 445 -12.45 -11.30 -8.32
C GLN A 445 -13.31 -10.25 -9.06
N LEU A 446 -13.56 -9.08 -8.46
CA LEU A 446 -14.37 -8.02 -9.10
C LEU A 446 -13.62 -7.36 -10.26
N ARG A 447 -12.32 -7.17 -10.08
CA ARG A 447 -11.40 -6.57 -11.06
C ARG A 447 -10.61 -7.61 -11.83
N ASP A 448 -10.40 -8.79 -11.24
CA ASP A 448 -9.69 -9.90 -11.87
C ASP A 448 -10.67 -11.02 -12.30
N LYS A 449 -11.07 -10.97 -13.58
CA LYS A 449 -11.94 -11.99 -14.18
C LYS A 449 -11.22 -13.31 -14.42
N GLU A 450 -9.91 -13.32 -14.64
CA GLU A 450 -9.16 -14.56 -14.77
C GLU A 450 -9.17 -15.28 -13.41
N LEU A 451 -8.92 -14.57 -12.30
CA LEU A 451 -9.11 -15.09 -10.95
C LEU A 451 -10.52 -15.64 -10.73
N ARG A 452 -11.56 -14.96 -11.21
CA ARG A 452 -12.94 -15.48 -11.11
C ARG A 452 -13.13 -16.79 -11.88
N LYS A 453 -12.65 -16.87 -13.12
CA LYS A 453 -12.69 -18.10 -13.93
C LYS A 453 -11.91 -19.22 -13.27
N ASP A 454 -10.76 -18.89 -12.71
CA ASP A 454 -9.86 -19.81 -12.06
C ASP A 454 -10.43 -20.38 -10.76
N VAL A 455 -11.07 -19.55 -9.93
CA VAL A 455 -11.86 -19.97 -8.77
C VAL A 455 -13.02 -20.87 -9.20
N GLN A 456 -13.72 -20.52 -10.28
CA GLN A 456 -14.82 -21.31 -10.82
C GLN A 456 -14.36 -22.69 -11.35
N SER A 457 -13.24 -22.73 -12.07
CA SER A 457 -12.66 -23.96 -12.62
C SER A 457 -12.24 -24.96 -11.55
N ARG A 458 -11.93 -24.46 -10.35
CA ARG A 458 -11.60 -25.23 -9.14
C ARG A 458 -12.84 -25.60 -8.32
N GLU A 459 -14.02 -25.45 -8.91
CA GLU A 459 -15.33 -25.77 -8.31
C GLU A 459 -15.63 -25.01 -7.01
N ALA A 460 -14.98 -23.86 -6.77
CA ALA A 460 -15.15 -23.04 -5.58
C ALA A 460 -16.30 -22.03 -5.73
N TYR A 461 -17.47 -22.51 -6.17
CA TYR A 461 -18.66 -21.68 -6.43
C TYR A 461 -19.14 -20.89 -5.20
N ASP A 462 -18.89 -21.40 -4.00
CA ASP A 462 -19.22 -20.77 -2.72
C ASP A 462 -18.43 -19.47 -2.43
N LEU A 463 -17.29 -19.32 -3.13
CA LEU A 463 -16.37 -18.19 -3.04
C LEU A 463 -16.54 -17.20 -4.20
N LEU A 464 -17.47 -17.44 -5.14
CA LEU A 464 -17.78 -16.46 -6.18
C LEU A 464 -18.51 -15.24 -5.58
N PRO A 465 -18.32 -14.04 -6.14
CA PRO A 465 -19.13 -12.88 -5.80
C PRO A 465 -20.61 -13.16 -6.17
N GLY A 466 -21.53 -12.95 -5.21
CA GLY A 466 -22.95 -13.29 -5.36
C GLY A 466 -23.82 -12.10 -5.79
N SER A 467 -25.06 -12.38 -6.23
CA SER A 467 -26.10 -11.41 -6.56
C SER A 467 -26.93 -10.89 -5.37
N THR A 468 -26.61 -11.32 -4.16
CA THR A 468 -27.43 -11.10 -2.95
C THR A 468 -26.55 -10.71 -1.76
N LEU A 469 -26.39 -9.40 -1.56
CA LEU A 469 -26.00 -8.78 -0.29
C LEU A 469 -27.21 -7.98 0.23
N THR A 470 -28.26 -8.69 0.65
CA THR A 470 -29.35 -8.11 1.45
C THR A 470 -29.24 -8.58 2.89
N SER A 471 -29.40 -7.60 3.78
CA SER A 471 -29.55 -7.65 5.24
C SER A 471 -28.37 -8.19 6.04
N ASP A 472 -27.53 -7.26 6.52
CA ASP A 472 -27.39 -7.02 7.96
C ASP A 472 -26.64 -5.70 8.18
N GLN A 473 -27.37 -4.58 8.18
CA GLN A 473 -26.90 -3.30 8.73
C GLN A 473 -28.11 -2.53 9.23
N SER A 474 -28.48 -2.80 10.47
CA SER A 474 -29.22 -1.85 11.29
C SER A 474 -28.52 -1.78 12.64
N LYS A 475 -27.44 -1.00 12.65
CA LYS A 475 -26.89 -0.21 13.76
C LYS A 475 -25.47 0.15 13.36
N LEU A 476 -25.24 1.39 12.95
CA LEU A 476 -24.31 2.24 13.68
C LEU A 476 -24.47 3.70 13.33
N SER A 477 -24.76 4.44 14.38
CA SER A 477 -24.63 5.88 14.44
C SER A 477 -24.39 6.21 15.91
N GLN A 478 -23.15 6.10 16.39
CA GLN A 478 -22.60 6.80 17.56
C GLN A 478 -21.13 6.40 17.78
N TRP A 479 -20.21 7.25 17.34
CA TRP A 479 -18.80 7.14 17.70
C TRP A 479 -18.54 7.81 19.05
N GLY A 480 -18.38 6.96 20.07
CA GLY A 480 -18.04 7.36 21.43
C GLY A 480 -18.29 6.20 22.40
N ALA A 481 -17.23 5.42 22.67
CA ALA A 481 -17.18 4.27 23.58
C ALA A 481 -17.92 2.99 23.12
N GLY A 482 -17.14 1.93 22.92
CA GLY A 482 -17.62 0.55 22.83
C GLY A 482 -18.15 0.14 21.46
N VAL A 483 -17.58 -0.97 20.97
CA VAL A 483 -18.11 -2.05 20.11
C VAL A 483 -19.33 -1.76 19.20
N ASP A 484 -19.22 -2.30 17.98
CA ASP A 484 -20.12 -2.33 16.82
C ASP A 484 -19.82 -1.21 15.80
N GLU A 485 -19.32 -1.56 14.61
CA GLU A 485 -19.85 -1.67 13.22
C GLU A 485 -20.85 -0.69 12.50
N ALA A 486 -20.41 0.43 11.89
CA ALA A 486 -20.90 0.82 10.55
C ALA A 486 -19.87 1.68 9.82
N THR A 487 -19.18 1.00 8.90
CA THR A 487 -18.59 1.57 7.71
C THR A 487 -19.68 1.57 6.64
N GLU A 488 -19.99 2.73 6.05
CA GLU A 488 -20.70 2.81 4.77
C GLU A 488 -19.80 2.19 3.69
N THR A 489 -19.93 0.88 3.54
CA THR A 489 -19.34 0.08 2.48
C THR A 489 -20.17 0.29 1.23
N ARG A 490 -19.57 0.84 0.17
CA ARG A 490 -20.14 0.80 -1.19
C ARG A 490 -20.32 -0.67 -1.55
N ARG A 491 -21.58 -1.11 -1.62
CA ARG A 491 -21.97 -2.47 -1.95
C ARG A 491 -22.14 -2.60 -3.46
N ILE A 492 -21.65 -3.70 -4.02
CA ILE A 492 -22.13 -4.13 -5.34
C ILE A 492 -23.61 -4.48 -5.23
N SER A 493 -24.43 -3.62 -5.79
CA SER A 493 -25.86 -3.79 -5.87
C SER A 493 -26.22 -4.30 -7.26
N LEU A 494 -26.55 -5.59 -7.39
CA LEU A 494 -27.25 -6.12 -8.58
C LEU A 494 -28.75 -5.74 -8.62
N LYS A 495 -29.16 -4.74 -7.82
CA LYS A 495 -30.51 -4.17 -7.88
C LYS A 495 -30.79 -3.51 -9.23
N HIS A 496 -29.73 -3.03 -9.89
CA HIS A 496 -29.83 -2.30 -11.14
C HIS A 496 -29.33 -3.17 -12.30
N SER A 497 -30.03 -3.04 -13.42
CA SER A 497 -29.86 -3.68 -14.71
C SER A 497 -29.58 -2.59 -15.76
N PRO A 498 -29.04 -2.92 -16.94
CA PRO A 498 -28.77 -1.91 -17.97
C PRO A 498 -30.00 -1.08 -18.40
N THR A 499 -31.23 -1.53 -18.09
CA THR A 499 -32.48 -0.80 -18.37
C THR A 499 -32.89 0.23 -17.32
N ASP A 500 -32.28 0.24 -16.13
CA ASP A 500 -32.67 1.16 -15.05
C ASP A 500 -32.21 2.61 -15.30
N PHE A 501 -31.24 2.80 -16.20
CA PHE A 501 -30.90 4.09 -16.74
C PHE A 501 -30.58 4.00 -18.24
N ASP A 502 -31.26 4.83 -19.01
CA ASP A 502 -30.97 5.13 -20.40
C ASP A 502 -31.34 6.60 -20.64
N ILE A 503 -30.37 7.40 -21.10
CA ILE A 503 -30.59 8.82 -21.39
C ILE A 503 -31.44 9.02 -22.64
N LEU A 504 -31.36 8.09 -23.61
CA LEU A 504 -32.06 8.19 -24.89
C LEU A 504 -33.57 8.00 -24.72
N SER A 505 -33.99 7.26 -23.70
CA SER A 505 -35.40 7.07 -23.34
C SER A 505 -35.99 8.23 -22.53
N ARG A 506 -35.20 9.27 -22.22
CA ARG A 506 -35.61 10.40 -21.37
C ARG A 506 -35.83 11.67 -22.19
N SER A 507 -36.59 12.60 -21.62
CA SER A 507 -36.69 13.96 -22.16
C SER A 507 -35.42 14.72 -21.79
N TYR A 508 -34.43 14.64 -22.67
CA TYR A 508 -33.10 15.24 -22.50
C TYR A 508 -32.70 16.05 -23.73
N ASP A 509 -32.09 17.20 -23.48
CA ASP A 509 -31.42 18.06 -24.46
C ASP A 509 -30.12 18.57 -23.82
N PRO A 510 -28.97 18.51 -24.50
CA PRO A 510 -27.71 19.01 -23.95
C PRO A 510 -27.71 20.53 -23.72
N PRO A 511 -26.82 21.05 -22.86
CA PRO A 511 -26.71 22.49 -22.63
C PRO A 511 -26.22 23.22 -23.87
N ALA A 512 -27.04 24.13 -24.41
CA ALA A 512 -26.73 24.89 -25.63
C ALA A 512 -25.55 25.86 -25.54
N ASN A 513 -25.00 26.10 -24.34
CA ASN A 513 -23.86 27.00 -24.11
C ASN A 513 -22.51 26.27 -24.06
N LYS A 514 -22.49 24.97 -24.38
CA LYS A 514 -21.28 24.14 -24.40
C LYS A 514 -20.90 23.87 -25.84
N GLU A 515 -19.63 24.05 -26.15
CA GLU A 515 -19.09 23.96 -27.53
C GLU A 515 -18.43 22.61 -27.77
N VAL A 516 -17.93 21.95 -26.72
CA VAL A 516 -17.17 20.71 -26.80
C VAL A 516 -17.91 19.59 -26.07
N LEU A 517 -18.12 18.45 -26.72
CA LEU A 517 -18.54 17.21 -26.07
C LEU A 517 -17.30 16.42 -25.63
N LEU A 518 -17.14 16.20 -24.33
CA LEU A 518 -16.08 15.38 -23.77
C LEU A 518 -16.63 14.07 -23.21
N LEU A 519 -16.30 12.95 -23.86
CA LEU A 519 -16.59 11.60 -23.39
C LEU A 519 -15.43 11.09 -22.52
N ILE A 520 -15.73 10.67 -21.29
CA ILE A 520 -14.75 10.09 -20.35
C ILE A 520 -15.31 8.80 -19.71
N PRO A 521 -14.46 7.81 -19.37
CA PRO A 521 -14.93 6.57 -18.77
C PRO A 521 -15.49 6.79 -17.35
N CYS A 522 -16.39 5.93 -16.90
CA CYS A 522 -16.89 5.98 -15.53
C CYS A 522 -15.83 5.57 -14.50
N SER A 523 -16.01 6.09 -13.28
CA SER A 523 -15.17 5.83 -12.10
C SER A 523 -15.94 5.06 -11.02
N GLN A 524 -15.21 4.45 -10.09
CA GLN A 524 -15.79 3.72 -8.96
C GLN A 524 -16.52 4.69 -8.02
N GLN A 525 -15.96 5.89 -7.84
CA GLN A 525 -16.56 6.93 -7.01
C GLN A 525 -17.69 7.67 -7.74
N LYS A 526 -18.91 7.54 -7.21
CA LYS A 526 -20.10 8.28 -7.66
C LYS A 526 -20.57 9.32 -6.63
N PRO A 527 -21.11 10.48 -7.03
CA PRO A 527 -21.24 10.95 -8.43
C PRO A 527 -19.86 11.16 -9.07
N TYR A 528 -19.75 10.90 -10.38
CA TYR A 528 -18.44 10.79 -11.04
C TYR A 528 -17.63 12.08 -11.00
N SER A 529 -18.26 13.26 -11.03
CA SER A 529 -17.59 14.55 -10.82
C SER A 529 -16.75 14.62 -9.53
N LYS A 530 -17.06 13.80 -8.53
CA LYS A 530 -16.33 13.73 -7.27
C LYS A 530 -15.22 12.68 -7.26
N SER A 531 -15.14 11.83 -8.28
CA SER A 531 -14.07 10.84 -8.40
C SER A 531 -12.73 11.50 -8.65
N ARG A 532 -11.66 10.85 -8.19
CA ARG A 532 -10.28 11.32 -8.40
C ARG A 532 -9.98 11.48 -9.88
N THR A 533 -10.40 10.49 -10.67
CA THR A 533 -10.21 10.47 -12.12
C THR A 533 -10.77 11.73 -12.77
N HIS A 534 -12.01 12.09 -12.45
CA HIS A 534 -12.68 13.22 -13.10
C HIS A 534 -12.24 14.56 -12.49
N SER A 535 -12.10 14.66 -11.16
CA SER A 535 -11.74 15.92 -10.52
C SER A 535 -10.36 16.40 -10.94
N VAL A 536 -9.35 15.52 -10.97
CA VAL A 536 -7.99 15.88 -11.41
C VAL A 536 -7.96 16.36 -12.85
N LEU A 537 -8.69 15.71 -13.74
CA LEU A 537 -8.77 16.13 -15.14
C LEU A 537 -9.38 17.53 -15.24
N PHE A 538 -10.54 17.75 -14.61
CA PHE A 538 -11.26 19.03 -14.70
C PHE A 538 -10.52 20.17 -13.99
N ASP A 539 -9.78 19.89 -12.92
CA ASP A 539 -8.88 20.84 -12.28
C ASP A 539 -7.75 21.26 -13.24
N LYS A 540 -7.14 20.31 -13.97
CA LYS A 540 -6.10 20.59 -14.98
C LYS A 540 -6.65 21.32 -16.21
N LEU A 541 -7.91 21.09 -16.59
CA LEU A 541 -8.57 21.79 -17.69
C LEU A 541 -8.80 23.29 -17.40
N GLY A 542 -8.90 23.67 -16.12
CA GLY A 542 -9.05 25.05 -15.69
C GLY A 542 -10.23 25.76 -16.38
N HIS A 543 -9.98 26.93 -16.98
CA HIS A 543 -11.01 27.72 -17.64
C HIS A 543 -11.65 27.05 -18.87
N GLN A 544 -11.01 26.04 -19.48
CA GLN A 544 -11.61 25.31 -20.60
C GLN A 544 -12.80 24.45 -20.18
N ALA A 545 -12.87 24.06 -18.91
CA ALA A 545 -13.99 23.27 -18.37
C ALA A 545 -15.36 23.97 -18.57
N ASP A 546 -15.40 25.30 -18.59
CA ASP A 546 -16.64 26.06 -18.77
C ASP A 546 -17.30 25.84 -20.13
N ARG A 547 -16.51 25.51 -21.16
CA ARG A 547 -16.98 25.27 -22.55
C ARG A 547 -17.32 23.80 -22.83
N ILE A 548 -16.95 22.91 -21.91
CA ILE A 548 -17.09 21.46 -22.08
C ILE A 548 -18.41 20.96 -21.52
N HIS A 549 -19.12 20.17 -22.32
CA HIS A 549 -20.20 19.29 -21.89
C HIS A 549 -19.64 17.91 -21.57
N LYS A 550 -19.67 17.52 -20.29
CA LYS A 550 -19.11 16.27 -19.81
C LYS A 550 -20.15 15.15 -19.88
N VAL A 551 -19.84 14.10 -20.61
CA VAL A 551 -20.64 12.86 -20.63
C VAL A 551 -19.77 11.70 -20.19
N THR A 552 -20.19 11.04 -19.11
CA THR A 552 -19.48 9.87 -18.60
C THR A 552 -20.01 8.61 -19.28
N VAL A 553 -19.13 7.82 -19.89
CA VAL A 553 -19.49 6.53 -20.47
C VAL A 553 -19.47 5.49 -19.35
N SER A 554 -20.65 5.16 -18.85
CA SER A 554 -20.86 4.10 -17.86
C SER A 554 -20.77 2.74 -18.51
N GLY A 555 -19.97 1.86 -17.91
CA GLY A 555 -19.92 0.46 -18.29
C GLY A 555 -21.27 -0.27 -18.27
N MET A 556 -22.20 0.19 -17.43
CA MET A 556 -23.51 -0.44 -17.29
C MET A 556 -24.58 0.22 -18.17
N TYR A 557 -24.52 1.54 -18.32
CA TYR A 557 -25.63 2.30 -18.90
C TYR A 557 -25.31 2.98 -20.24
N GLY A 558 -24.04 3.09 -20.64
CA GLY A 558 -23.67 3.94 -21.77
C GLY A 558 -23.52 5.40 -21.36
N PRO A 559 -23.92 6.37 -22.20
CA PRO A 559 -23.70 7.79 -21.94
C PRO A 559 -24.55 8.30 -20.77
N VAL A 560 -23.87 8.87 -19.77
CA VAL A 560 -24.46 9.53 -18.61
C VAL A 560 -24.01 10.98 -18.58
N PRO A 561 -24.87 11.93 -19.01
CA PRO A 561 -24.57 13.35 -18.90
C PRO A 561 -24.38 13.79 -17.46
N GLU A 562 -23.55 14.81 -17.24
CA GLU A 562 -23.23 15.34 -15.91
C GLU A 562 -24.46 15.72 -15.07
N GLU A 563 -25.53 16.20 -15.69
CA GLU A 563 -26.76 16.60 -15.01
C GLU A 563 -27.50 15.40 -14.36
N TYR A 564 -27.20 14.18 -14.83
CA TYR A 564 -27.86 12.95 -14.42
C TYR A 564 -26.97 12.04 -13.54
N GLU A 565 -25.72 12.44 -13.27
CA GLU A 565 -24.77 11.61 -12.50
C GLU A 565 -25.20 11.38 -11.04
N ARG A 566 -26.17 12.15 -10.55
CA ARG A 566 -26.71 12.08 -9.18
C ARG A 566 -28.00 11.26 -9.07
N GLU A 567 -28.46 10.68 -10.16
CA GLU A 567 -29.63 9.81 -10.11
C GLU A 567 -29.34 8.50 -9.38
N GLN A 568 -30.34 7.99 -8.68
CA GLN A 568 -30.20 6.81 -7.83
C GLN A 568 -29.63 5.58 -8.57
N PRO A 569 -30.09 5.21 -9.78
CA PRO A 569 -29.51 4.07 -10.51
C PRO A 569 -28.03 4.28 -10.87
N VAL A 570 -27.62 5.53 -11.11
CA VAL A 570 -26.22 5.89 -11.43
C VAL A 570 -25.34 5.92 -10.18
N LEU A 571 -25.88 6.33 -9.04
CA LEU A 571 -25.15 6.35 -7.77
C LEU A 571 -24.97 4.95 -7.15
N GLU A 572 -25.96 4.07 -7.33
CA GLU A 572 -26.05 2.78 -6.63
C GLU A 572 -25.52 1.59 -7.44
N TYR A 573 -25.37 1.68 -8.76
CA TYR A 573 -24.80 0.57 -9.52
C TYR A 573 -23.34 0.36 -9.13
N ASP A 574 -22.84 -0.86 -9.27
CA ASP A 574 -21.43 -1.15 -9.11
C ASP A 574 -21.04 -2.19 -10.16
N TYR A 575 -20.49 -1.70 -11.26
CA TYR A 575 -20.21 -2.50 -12.45
C TYR A 575 -18.99 -1.92 -13.15
N VAL A 576 -18.06 -2.80 -13.50
CA VAL A 576 -16.84 -2.45 -14.24
C VAL A 576 -16.92 -3.10 -15.62
N LEU A 577 -16.85 -2.28 -16.68
CA LEU A 577 -16.84 -2.79 -18.05
C LEU A 577 -15.48 -3.42 -18.35
N ALA A 578 -15.48 -4.73 -18.53
CA ALA A 578 -14.29 -5.48 -18.85
C ALA A 578 -14.40 -6.10 -20.25
N LYS A 579 -13.24 -6.26 -20.91
CA LYS A 579 -13.09 -6.51 -22.34
C LYS A 579 -13.84 -7.75 -22.86
N GLU A 580 -14.08 -8.73 -22.01
CA GLU A 580 -14.71 -10.00 -22.34
C GLU A 580 -16.24 -9.94 -22.33
N ASP A 581 -16.83 -8.85 -21.80
CA ASP A 581 -18.28 -8.67 -21.82
C ASP A 581 -18.74 -8.08 -23.16
N THR A 582 -18.64 -8.88 -24.22
CA THR A 582 -18.92 -8.41 -25.59
C THR A 582 -20.35 -7.92 -25.75
N GLN A 583 -21.32 -8.53 -25.06
CA GLN A 583 -22.72 -8.11 -25.10
C GLN A 583 -22.91 -6.74 -24.46
N GLN A 584 -22.30 -6.51 -23.29
CA GLN A 584 -22.38 -5.21 -22.64
C GLN A 584 -21.59 -4.15 -23.41
N ILE A 585 -20.43 -4.50 -23.99
CA ILE A 585 -19.66 -3.60 -24.86
C ILE A 585 -20.51 -3.18 -26.06
N GLU A 586 -21.13 -4.13 -26.77
CA GLU A 586 -22.03 -3.85 -27.91
C GLU A 586 -23.19 -2.93 -27.49
N LEU A 587 -23.84 -3.21 -26.36
CA LEU A 587 -24.93 -2.37 -25.84
C LEU A 587 -24.47 -0.94 -25.51
N VAL A 588 -23.32 -0.80 -24.84
CA VAL A 588 -22.77 0.50 -24.47
C VAL A 588 -22.34 1.27 -25.73
N THR A 589 -21.68 0.61 -26.69
CA THR A 589 -21.29 1.20 -27.98
C THR A 589 -22.52 1.70 -28.74
N ASP A 590 -23.56 0.89 -28.90
CA ASP A 590 -24.82 1.26 -29.58
C ASP A 590 -25.49 2.48 -28.90
N ARG A 591 -25.49 2.53 -27.57
CA ARG A 591 -26.03 3.69 -26.85
C ARG A 591 -25.20 4.95 -27.02
N VAL A 592 -23.87 4.83 -27.06
CA VAL A 592 -22.98 5.98 -27.32
C VAL A 592 -23.17 6.47 -28.77
N GLU A 593 -23.25 5.56 -29.73
CA GLU A 593 -23.56 5.85 -31.13
C GLU A 593 -24.88 6.61 -31.27
N GLN A 594 -25.98 6.07 -30.74
CA GLN A 594 -27.29 6.73 -30.80
C GLN A 594 -27.31 8.10 -30.09
N TYR A 595 -26.50 8.28 -29.03
CA TYR A 595 -26.35 9.57 -28.37
C TYR A 595 -25.65 10.58 -29.29
N LEU A 596 -24.58 10.16 -29.97
CA LEU A 596 -23.87 11.00 -30.93
C LEU A 596 -24.74 11.32 -32.15
N GLU A 597 -25.47 10.36 -32.71
CA GLU A 597 -26.40 10.60 -33.81
C GLU A 597 -27.48 11.63 -33.47
N LYS A 598 -27.95 11.62 -32.22
CA LYS A 598 -29.03 12.50 -31.78
C LYS A 598 -28.55 13.88 -31.37
N TYR A 599 -27.35 13.99 -30.78
CA TYR A 599 -26.90 15.20 -30.10
C TYR A 599 -25.51 15.70 -30.53
N GLY A 600 -24.69 14.87 -31.19
CA GLY A 600 -23.30 15.18 -31.54
C GLY A 600 -23.16 16.42 -32.43
N ASP A 601 -24.10 16.65 -33.35
CA ASP A 601 -24.08 17.80 -34.25
C ASP A 601 -24.34 19.15 -33.56
N GLN A 602 -24.71 19.14 -32.28
CA GLN A 602 -24.83 20.36 -31.47
C GLN A 602 -23.47 20.89 -30.99
N PHE A 603 -22.41 20.08 -31.09
CA PHE A 603 -21.07 20.42 -30.61
C PHE A 603 -20.13 20.69 -31.78
N ASP A 604 -19.26 21.68 -31.60
CA ASP A 604 -18.22 22.03 -32.56
C ASP A 604 -17.17 20.92 -32.59
N GLU A 605 -16.75 20.47 -31.40
CA GLU A 605 -15.73 19.44 -31.20
C GLU A 605 -16.29 18.27 -30.38
N ILE A 606 -15.89 17.04 -30.74
CA ILE A 606 -16.24 15.82 -30.03
C ILE A 606 -14.96 15.07 -29.69
N ILE A 607 -14.69 14.92 -28.40
CA ILE A 607 -13.44 14.36 -27.90
C ILE A 607 -13.76 13.22 -26.94
N GLY A 608 -13.11 12.08 -27.12
CA GLY A 608 -13.12 10.97 -26.17
C GLY A 608 -11.78 10.88 -25.46
N TYR A 609 -11.69 11.29 -24.19
CA TYR A 609 -10.45 11.22 -23.41
C TYR A 609 -10.41 9.93 -22.58
N VAL A 610 -9.86 8.86 -23.15
CA VAL A 610 -9.95 7.50 -22.61
C VAL A 610 -8.69 6.68 -22.87
N THR A 611 -8.14 6.13 -21.79
CA THR A 611 -6.90 5.33 -21.84
C THR A 611 -7.13 3.84 -21.64
N SER A 612 -8.12 3.45 -20.84
CA SER A 612 -8.45 2.04 -20.63
C SER A 612 -8.90 1.38 -21.94
N LYS A 613 -8.31 0.23 -22.27
CA LYS A 613 -8.55 -0.50 -23.52
C LYS A 613 -10.02 -0.66 -23.90
N THR A 614 -10.86 -1.09 -22.95
CA THR A 614 -12.28 -1.40 -23.21
C THR A 614 -13.10 -0.17 -23.56
N TYR A 615 -13.03 0.90 -22.75
CA TYR A 615 -13.76 2.13 -23.04
C TYR A 615 -13.21 2.84 -24.27
N ARG A 616 -11.90 2.73 -24.53
CA ARG A 616 -11.28 3.27 -25.73
C ARG A 616 -11.86 2.61 -26.98
N GLN A 617 -12.03 1.29 -26.95
CA GLN A 617 -12.69 0.55 -28.02
C GLN A 617 -14.14 1.02 -28.20
N VAL A 618 -14.95 1.05 -27.13
CA VAL A 618 -16.35 1.50 -27.18
C VAL A 618 -16.50 2.86 -27.87
N ILE A 619 -15.68 3.83 -27.47
CA ILE A 619 -15.78 5.20 -28.00
C ILE A 619 -15.19 5.31 -29.41
N SER A 620 -14.11 4.59 -29.71
CA SER A 620 -13.54 4.54 -31.06
C SER A 620 -14.55 3.95 -32.05
N ASP A 621 -15.15 2.80 -31.71
CA ASP A 621 -16.14 2.12 -32.56
C ASP A 621 -17.37 3.02 -32.80
N ALA A 622 -17.82 3.76 -31.78
CA ALA A 622 -18.92 4.73 -31.90
C ALA A 622 -18.55 5.95 -32.76
N PHE A 623 -17.32 6.48 -32.63
CA PHE A 623 -16.84 7.60 -33.46
C PHE A 623 -16.64 7.19 -34.92
N ASP A 624 -16.12 5.99 -35.18
CA ASP A 624 -15.96 5.45 -36.53
C ASP A 624 -17.31 5.31 -37.24
N THR A 625 -18.35 4.92 -36.50
CA THR A 625 -19.71 4.78 -37.04
C THR A 625 -20.40 6.13 -37.24
N TYR A 626 -20.28 7.04 -36.26
CA TYR A 626 -20.84 8.39 -36.35
C TYR A 626 -20.14 9.27 -37.40
N GLY A 627 -18.84 9.05 -37.64
CA GLY A 627 -18.04 9.75 -38.64
C GLY A 627 -17.42 11.08 -38.18
N ARG A 628 -17.57 11.45 -36.90
CA ARG A 628 -16.92 12.60 -36.25
C ARG A 628 -16.43 12.23 -34.84
N GLY A 629 -15.31 12.81 -34.44
CA GLY A 629 -14.77 12.71 -33.10
C GLY A 629 -13.30 12.28 -33.09
N VAL A 630 -12.59 12.60 -32.01
CA VAL A 630 -11.19 12.21 -31.82
C VAL A 630 -11.02 11.53 -30.48
N VAL A 631 -10.36 10.37 -30.47
CA VAL A 631 -9.98 9.68 -29.24
C VAL A 631 -8.59 10.13 -28.81
N LEU A 632 -8.49 10.64 -27.58
CA LEU A 632 -7.26 11.05 -26.93
C LEU A 632 -7.00 10.22 -25.67
N PRO A 633 -5.73 10.06 -25.24
CA PRO A 633 -4.51 10.38 -25.98
C PRO A 633 -4.39 9.55 -27.27
N ARG A 634 -3.69 10.01 -28.31
CA ARG A 634 -3.62 9.28 -29.59
C ARG A 634 -2.78 8.01 -29.49
N ASP A 635 -1.62 8.11 -28.85
CA ASP A 635 -0.64 7.02 -28.70
C ASP A 635 -0.18 6.91 -27.24
N PRO A 636 -1.05 6.41 -26.33
CA PRO A 636 -0.65 6.20 -24.94
C PRO A 636 0.36 5.07 -24.84
N GLU A 637 1.30 5.18 -23.90
CA GLU A 637 2.32 4.13 -23.69
C GLU A 637 1.74 2.81 -23.22
N ALA A 638 0.60 2.86 -22.52
CA ALA A 638 -0.16 1.69 -22.09
C ALA A 638 -1.68 1.94 -22.19
N LEU A 639 -2.49 0.89 -22.18
CA LEU A 639 -3.96 1.05 -22.19
C LEU A 639 -4.55 0.91 -20.77
N GLN A 640 -4.01 1.69 -19.84
CA GLN A 640 -4.29 1.63 -18.39
C GLN A 640 -4.75 2.99 -17.84
N LEU A 641 -5.25 3.00 -16.59
CA LEU A 641 -5.75 4.23 -15.96
C LEU A 641 -4.64 5.25 -15.65
N THR A 642 -3.40 4.81 -15.43
CA THR A 642 -2.25 5.70 -15.18
C THR A 642 -2.04 6.70 -16.30
N GLU A 643 -2.11 6.26 -17.56
CA GLU A 643 -2.02 7.12 -18.74
C GLU A 643 -3.07 8.23 -18.76
N PHE A 644 -4.20 8.05 -18.07
CA PHE A 644 -5.24 9.08 -17.98
C PHE A 644 -4.73 10.33 -17.26
N PHE A 645 -3.78 10.14 -16.34
CA PHE A 645 -3.24 11.19 -15.49
C PHE A 645 -1.95 11.80 -16.01
N ARG A 646 -1.31 11.13 -16.97
CA ARG A 646 -0.02 11.48 -17.53
C ARG A 646 -0.03 12.88 -18.12
N ASN A 647 0.98 13.67 -17.75
CA ASN A 647 1.02 15.08 -18.11
C ASN A 647 0.98 15.28 -19.63
N ASN A 648 1.76 14.52 -20.40
CA ASN A 648 1.80 14.62 -21.85
C ASN A 648 0.43 14.36 -22.49
N ASN A 649 -0.30 13.35 -22.02
CA ASN A 649 -1.63 13.01 -22.50
C ASN A 649 -2.66 14.11 -22.19
N ILE A 650 -2.59 14.71 -21.00
CA ILE A 650 -3.46 15.83 -20.63
C ILE A 650 -3.09 17.10 -21.42
N GLN A 651 -1.80 17.33 -21.70
CA GLN A 651 -1.37 18.43 -22.55
C GLN A 651 -1.84 18.26 -24.00
N GLU A 652 -1.88 17.03 -24.53
CA GLU A 652 -2.48 16.75 -25.84
C GLU A 652 -3.96 17.17 -25.88
N LEU A 653 -4.73 16.80 -24.85
CA LEU A 653 -6.14 17.24 -24.70
C LEU A 653 -6.25 18.77 -24.63
N LEU A 654 -5.43 19.43 -23.80
CA LEU A 654 -5.41 20.89 -23.70
C LEU A 654 -5.03 21.57 -25.02
N GLY A 655 -4.04 21.02 -25.74
CA GLY A 655 -3.61 21.51 -27.05
C GLY A 655 -4.73 21.45 -28.08
N MET A 656 -5.51 20.35 -28.09
CA MET A 656 -6.69 20.21 -28.93
C MET A 656 -7.78 21.23 -28.55
N LEU A 657 -8.07 21.40 -27.26
CA LEU A 657 -9.07 22.37 -26.77
C LEU A 657 -8.68 23.83 -27.07
N ASN A 658 -7.38 24.12 -27.17
CA ASN A 658 -6.84 25.44 -27.49
C ASN A 658 -6.71 25.68 -29.01
N GLY A 659 -7.03 24.70 -29.87
CA GLY A 659 -6.89 24.82 -31.33
C GLY A 659 -5.44 24.89 -31.81
N GLN A 660 -4.47 24.38 -31.03
CA GLN A 660 -3.03 24.52 -31.31
C GLN A 660 -2.43 23.38 -32.16
N MET A 661 -3.23 22.43 -32.65
CA MET A 661 -2.74 21.23 -33.36
C MET A 661 -2.76 21.31 -34.90
N GLU A 662 -3.14 22.43 -35.51
CA GLU A 662 -3.09 22.59 -36.98
C GLU A 662 -1.74 23.10 -37.52
N SER A 663 -0.74 23.40 -36.67
CA SER A 663 0.52 24.02 -37.13
C SER A 663 1.74 23.10 -37.27
N GLU A 664 1.64 21.80 -36.96
CA GLU A 664 2.80 20.88 -37.05
C GLU A 664 2.70 19.83 -38.19
N MET A 665 1.70 19.92 -39.07
CA MET A 665 1.54 18.96 -40.17
C MET A 665 2.00 19.47 -41.56
N ASP A 666 2.58 20.67 -41.67
CA ASP A 666 3.08 21.19 -42.96
C ASP A 666 4.61 21.39 -43.06
N GLU A 667 5.39 21.22 -41.99
CA GLU A 667 6.86 21.18 -42.08
C GLU A 667 7.47 20.29 -40.98
N VAL A 668 7.74 19.01 -41.28
CA VAL A 668 9.01 18.26 -41.06
C VAL A 668 8.91 16.89 -41.74
#